data_AF-A0AAP0REM0-F1
#
_entry.id   AF-A0AAP0REM0-F1
#
_cell.length_a   1.000
_cell.length_b   1.000
_cell.length_c   1.000
_cell.angle_alpha   90.00
_cell.angle_beta   90.00
_cell.angle_gamma   90.00
#
_symmetry.space_group_name_H-M   'P 1'
#
loop_
_entity.id
_entity.type
_entity.pdbx_description
1 polymer ?
#
loop_
_entity_poly.entity_id
_entity_poly.type
_entity_poly.pdbx_seq_one_letter_code
_entity_poly.pdbx_strand_id
1 'polypeptide(L)'
;MKLAPREVEKLVLHNAGFLAQKRLARGLRLNYTEAVALIATQILEFVRDGKKTVADLMDIGRQLLGRRQVLPAVPHLLHSVQVEGTFADGTKLITIHDAIASENGNLELALYGSFLPVPSLDKFPSMEDDKIPGEMSFGAGNITLNHGRKAVILSITNTGDRPIQVGSHYHFIEVNPYLVFDRRKAHGMRLNIPAGTATRFEPGETKSVPLVRIGGKQVIRGGNGIVDGPIDDVNATARVEAGHTRGFGNSEESNASEGVTGEGFDFTTIISREAYANMYGPTTGDKIRLGDTNLYAEIESDFAVYGDECVFGGGKVIRDGMGQACGYRSADCLDTVITNAVIIDYYGIFKADIGIKDGHIVSLKKAGNPDIMNGVSSNRIIGVSTEVIAGEGMIVTAGAIDCHVHFICPQLAFEAISSGITTLVGGGTGPADGTRATTCTPAPSHMRLMLQSTDDLPLNFGFTGKGNSAKPEGLHEIIKAGAMGLKLHEDWGTTPEAIDNSLTVADQYDIQVNIHTDTLNESGFVEHTIASFKERTIHTYHSEGAGGGHAPDIIKVCGVKNVLPSSTNPTRPFTSNTIDEHLDMLMVCHHLDRDIPEDVAFAESRIRGETIAAEDILHDMGAISIISSDSQAMGRIGEVISRTWQTAHKMKSVRGSVDASEYDNDNLRIKRYIAKYTINPAIANGFSQYVGSVEVGKLADLVLWKPGFLWG
;
A
#
# COMPACT_ATOMS: atom_id res chain seq x y z
N MET A 1 -2.46 -30.67 26.77
CA MET A 1 -1.99 -30.60 25.37
C MET A 1 -0.61 -29.96 25.22
N LYS A 2 -0.14 -29.07 26.12
CA LYS A 2 1.17 -28.40 26.00
C LYS A 2 1.37 -27.73 24.63
N LEU A 3 0.32 -27.06 24.15
CA LEU A 3 0.30 -26.43 22.82
C LEU A 3 1.31 -25.29 22.77
N ALA A 4 2.23 -25.34 21.82
CA ALA A 4 3.07 -24.22 21.42
C ALA A 4 2.24 -23.18 20.63
N PRO A 5 2.67 -21.92 20.55
CA PRO A 5 1.96 -20.87 19.82
C PRO A 5 1.58 -21.27 18.38
N ARG A 6 2.54 -21.84 17.62
CA ARG A 6 2.31 -22.35 16.26
C ARG A 6 1.24 -23.45 16.17
N GLU A 7 1.01 -24.23 17.23
CA GLU A 7 -0.03 -25.28 17.22
C GLU A 7 -1.41 -24.66 17.42
N VAL A 8 -1.52 -23.59 18.22
CA VAL A 8 -2.76 -22.80 18.35
C VAL A 8 -3.09 -22.09 17.03
N GLU A 9 -2.10 -21.49 16.36
CA GLU A 9 -2.29 -20.86 15.06
C GLU A 9 -2.76 -21.85 13.98
N LYS A 10 -2.17 -23.05 13.93
CA LYS A 10 -2.59 -24.09 12.98
C LYS A 10 -3.98 -24.62 13.29
N LEU A 11 -4.42 -24.61 14.55
CA LEU A 11 -5.81 -24.91 14.90
C LEU A 11 -6.78 -23.82 14.40
N VAL A 12 -6.40 -22.54 14.50
CA VAL A 12 -7.20 -21.43 13.93
C VAL A 12 -7.27 -21.55 12.40
N LEU A 13 -6.15 -21.85 11.74
CA LEU A 13 -6.10 -22.11 10.30
C LEU A 13 -7.02 -23.29 9.91
N HIS A 14 -6.95 -24.40 10.65
CA HIS A 14 -7.82 -25.56 10.41
C HIS A 14 -9.30 -25.19 10.56
N ASN A 15 -9.67 -24.39 11.56
CA ASN A 15 -11.04 -23.91 11.73
C ASN A 15 -11.53 -23.08 10.53
N ALA A 16 -10.67 -22.21 9.99
CA ALA A 16 -10.97 -21.45 8.78
C ALA A 16 -11.13 -22.36 7.54
N GLY A 17 -10.24 -23.36 7.39
CA GLY A 17 -10.36 -24.37 6.34
C GLY A 17 -11.65 -25.19 6.45
N PHE A 18 -12.03 -25.62 7.65
CA PHE A 18 -13.28 -26.35 7.87
C PHE A 18 -14.53 -25.48 7.61
N LEU A 19 -14.47 -24.19 7.91
CA LEU A 19 -15.53 -23.24 7.49
C LEU A 19 -15.65 -23.19 5.96
N ALA A 20 -14.52 -23.08 5.25
CA ALA A 20 -14.49 -23.09 3.79
C ALA A 20 -15.02 -24.43 3.22
N GLN A 21 -14.67 -25.57 3.83
CA GLN A 21 -15.21 -26.88 3.46
C GLN A 21 -16.73 -26.96 3.61
N LYS A 22 -17.30 -26.43 4.71
CA LYS A 22 -18.76 -26.35 4.89
C LYS A 22 -19.44 -25.49 3.82
N ARG A 23 -18.81 -24.38 3.42
CA ARG A 23 -19.29 -23.50 2.35
C ARG A 23 -19.24 -24.22 1.00
N LEU A 24 -18.12 -24.86 0.69
CA LEU A 24 -17.95 -25.67 -0.51
C LEU A 24 -18.98 -26.81 -0.57
N ALA A 25 -19.17 -27.57 0.51
CA ALA A 25 -20.09 -28.72 0.55
C ALA A 25 -21.55 -28.34 0.27
N ARG A 26 -21.96 -27.10 0.55
CA ARG A 26 -23.30 -26.59 0.21
C ARG A 26 -23.38 -25.89 -1.15
N GLY A 27 -22.31 -25.86 -1.94
CA GLY A 27 -22.28 -25.29 -3.29
C GLY A 27 -21.85 -23.84 -3.38
N LEU A 28 -21.26 -23.25 -2.33
CA LEU A 28 -20.72 -21.88 -2.43
C LEU A 28 -19.37 -21.87 -3.14
N ARG A 29 -19.22 -20.92 -4.06
CA ARG A 29 -17.93 -20.62 -4.68
C ARG A 29 -17.06 -19.84 -3.70
N LEU A 30 -15.87 -20.37 -3.45
CA LEU A 30 -14.97 -19.82 -2.43
C LEU A 30 -14.25 -18.56 -2.93
N ASN A 31 -14.10 -17.56 -2.07
CA ASN A 31 -13.22 -16.43 -2.33
C ASN A 31 -11.73 -16.79 -2.11
N TYR A 32 -10.84 -15.82 -2.29
CA TYR A 32 -9.39 -16.02 -2.14
C TYR A 32 -9.03 -16.59 -0.76
N THR A 33 -9.49 -15.94 0.31
CA THR A 33 -9.17 -16.31 1.69
C THR A 33 -9.67 -17.70 2.05
N GLU A 34 -10.89 -18.05 1.62
CA GLU A 34 -11.47 -19.37 1.83
C GLU A 34 -10.72 -20.46 1.07
N ALA A 35 -10.31 -20.19 -0.19
CA ALA A 35 -9.54 -21.13 -0.99
C ALA A 35 -8.16 -21.40 -0.36
N VAL A 36 -7.45 -20.36 0.08
CA VAL A 36 -6.16 -20.48 0.80
C VAL A 36 -6.34 -21.33 2.06
N ALA A 37 -7.34 -21.01 2.89
CA ALA A 37 -7.58 -21.70 4.15
C ALA A 37 -7.91 -23.19 3.93
N LEU A 38 -8.75 -23.51 2.94
CA LEU A 38 -9.09 -24.89 2.60
C LEU A 38 -7.87 -25.65 2.12
N ILE A 39 -7.13 -25.12 1.13
CA ILE A 39 -5.96 -25.80 0.56
C ILE A 39 -4.92 -26.06 1.65
N ALA A 40 -4.54 -25.03 2.42
CA ALA A 40 -3.55 -25.17 3.48
C ALA A 40 -3.97 -26.19 4.54
N THR A 41 -5.25 -26.18 4.94
CA THR A 41 -5.81 -27.15 5.89
C THR A 41 -5.75 -28.57 5.36
N GLN A 42 -6.13 -28.79 4.10
CA GLN A 42 -6.08 -30.12 3.50
C GLN A 42 -4.66 -30.66 3.37
N ILE A 43 -3.69 -29.81 3.02
CA ILE A 43 -2.27 -30.21 3.03
C ILE A 43 -1.87 -30.66 4.45
N LEU A 44 -2.24 -29.94 5.51
CA LEU A 44 -1.93 -30.35 6.89
C LEU A 44 -2.57 -31.69 7.28
N GLU A 45 -3.81 -31.95 6.85
CA GLU A 45 -4.46 -33.24 7.10
C GLU A 45 -3.74 -34.40 6.40
N PHE A 46 -3.33 -34.22 5.14
CA PHE A 46 -2.56 -35.25 4.44
C PHE A 46 -1.16 -35.45 5.02
N VAL A 47 -0.51 -34.38 5.51
CA VAL A 47 0.74 -34.49 6.28
C VAL A 47 0.51 -35.33 7.54
N ARG A 48 -0.57 -35.04 8.27
CA ARG A 48 -0.92 -35.75 9.51
C ARG A 48 -1.16 -37.25 9.28
N ASP A 49 -1.69 -37.61 8.12
CA ASP A 49 -1.92 -38.99 7.73
C ASP A 49 -0.63 -39.79 7.47
N GLY A 50 0.48 -39.10 7.19
CA GLY A 50 1.83 -39.68 7.11
C GLY A 50 2.10 -40.57 5.90
N LYS A 51 1.23 -40.52 4.87
CA LYS A 51 1.30 -41.41 3.69
C LYS A 51 1.80 -40.73 2.42
N LYS A 52 2.00 -39.41 2.45
CA LYS A 52 2.34 -38.58 1.29
C LYS A 52 3.65 -37.85 1.54
N THR A 53 4.48 -37.77 0.52
CA THR A 53 5.71 -36.97 0.55
C THR A 53 5.39 -35.50 0.26
N VAL A 54 6.37 -34.61 0.44
CA VAL A 54 6.24 -33.20 0.05
C VAL A 54 5.86 -33.08 -1.43
N ALA A 55 6.52 -33.84 -2.30
CA ALA A 55 6.25 -33.81 -3.75
C ALA A 55 4.82 -34.27 -4.08
N ASP A 56 4.33 -35.35 -3.45
CA ASP A 56 2.94 -35.79 -3.66
C ASP A 56 1.93 -34.70 -3.27
N LEU A 57 2.21 -33.96 -2.19
CA LEU A 57 1.33 -32.91 -1.69
C LEU A 57 1.34 -31.66 -2.55
N MET A 58 2.47 -31.34 -3.20
CA MET A 58 2.54 -30.30 -4.22
C MET A 58 1.56 -30.57 -5.36
N ASP A 59 1.46 -31.83 -5.80
CA ASP A 59 0.55 -32.22 -6.88
C ASP A 59 -0.91 -32.38 -6.40
N ILE A 60 -1.14 -32.91 -5.20
CA ILE A 60 -2.49 -33.04 -4.63
C ILE A 60 -3.12 -31.67 -4.40
N GLY A 61 -2.35 -30.69 -3.91
CA GLY A 61 -2.86 -29.34 -3.65
C GLY A 61 -3.48 -28.67 -4.87
N ARG A 62 -2.92 -28.93 -6.07
CA ARG A 62 -3.42 -28.40 -7.36
C ARG A 62 -4.72 -29.04 -7.83
N GLN A 63 -5.11 -30.15 -7.22
CA GLN A 63 -6.30 -30.90 -7.57
C GLN A 63 -7.51 -30.55 -6.69
N LEU A 64 -7.33 -29.81 -5.58
CA LEU A 64 -8.39 -29.63 -4.60
C LEU A 64 -9.54 -28.77 -5.12
N LEU A 65 -9.24 -27.62 -5.71
CA LEU A 65 -10.23 -26.64 -6.17
C LEU A 65 -10.04 -26.34 -7.65
N GLY A 66 -11.15 -26.32 -8.40
CA GLY A 66 -11.18 -25.89 -9.79
C GLY A 66 -11.82 -24.51 -9.96
N ARG A 67 -11.73 -23.95 -11.16
CA ARG A 67 -12.30 -22.64 -11.53
C ARG A 67 -13.80 -22.51 -11.19
N ARG A 68 -14.57 -23.59 -11.30
CA ARG A 68 -16.01 -23.59 -10.97
C ARG A 68 -16.28 -23.48 -9.46
N GLN A 69 -15.35 -23.90 -8.61
CA GLN A 69 -15.54 -23.91 -7.15
C GLN A 69 -15.04 -22.65 -6.44
N VAL A 70 -14.45 -21.72 -7.17
CA VAL A 70 -13.94 -20.45 -6.64
C VAL A 70 -14.56 -19.26 -7.38
N LEU A 71 -14.49 -18.06 -6.79
CA LEU A 71 -14.89 -16.83 -7.47
C LEU A 71 -13.94 -16.54 -8.66
N PRO A 72 -14.40 -15.83 -9.71
CA PRO A 72 -13.61 -15.59 -10.93
C PRO A 72 -12.25 -14.91 -10.71
N ALA A 73 -12.12 -14.08 -9.68
CA ALA A 73 -10.87 -13.41 -9.32
C ALA A 73 -9.80 -14.34 -8.71
N VAL A 74 -10.19 -15.47 -8.11
CA VAL A 74 -9.28 -16.32 -7.32
C VAL A 74 -8.13 -16.92 -8.15
N PRO A 75 -8.35 -17.45 -9.37
CA PRO A 75 -7.25 -17.93 -10.22
C PRO A 75 -6.18 -16.86 -10.51
N HIS A 76 -6.55 -15.58 -10.52
CA HIS A 76 -5.63 -14.48 -10.77
C HIS A 76 -4.87 -14.03 -9.51
N LEU A 77 -5.52 -14.10 -8.35
CA LEU A 77 -4.93 -13.69 -7.07
C LEU A 77 -4.10 -14.79 -6.40
N LEU A 78 -4.44 -16.07 -6.64
CA LEU A 78 -3.89 -17.21 -5.91
C LEU A 78 -2.80 -17.94 -6.70
N HIS A 79 -1.62 -17.33 -6.79
CA HIS A 79 -0.45 -17.93 -7.46
C HIS A 79 0.12 -19.13 -6.70
N SER A 80 0.14 -19.05 -5.36
CA SER A 80 0.62 -20.15 -4.53
C SER A 80 0.01 -20.18 -3.14
N VAL A 81 -0.08 -21.39 -2.57
CA VAL A 81 -0.39 -21.61 -1.14
C VAL A 81 0.80 -22.27 -0.47
N GLN A 82 1.21 -21.74 0.68
CA GLN A 82 2.31 -22.28 1.47
C GLN A 82 1.84 -22.67 2.85
N VAL A 83 2.29 -23.83 3.33
CA VAL A 83 2.05 -24.26 4.70
C VAL A 83 3.15 -25.22 5.15
N GLU A 84 3.51 -25.12 6.43
CA GLU A 84 4.42 -26.08 7.06
C GLU A 84 3.65 -27.12 7.87
N GLY A 85 3.94 -28.39 7.65
CA GLY A 85 3.36 -29.51 8.39
C GLY A 85 4.44 -30.40 9.02
N THR A 86 4.09 -31.10 10.10
CA THR A 86 4.98 -32.05 10.78
C THR A 86 4.82 -33.44 10.17
N PHE A 87 5.71 -33.81 9.26
CA PHE A 87 5.79 -35.16 8.70
C PHE A 87 6.42 -36.13 9.71
N ALA A 88 6.43 -37.41 9.36
CA ALA A 88 7.13 -38.44 10.14
C ALA A 88 8.63 -38.15 10.33
N ASP A 89 9.23 -37.39 9.41
CA ASP A 89 10.63 -36.98 9.42
C ASP A 89 10.82 -35.49 9.82
N GLY A 90 9.83 -34.92 10.51
CA GLY A 90 9.87 -33.55 11.04
C GLY A 90 9.18 -32.52 10.15
N THR A 91 9.29 -31.24 10.53
CA THR A 91 8.61 -30.14 9.85
C THR A 91 9.18 -29.91 8.45
N LYS A 92 8.31 -29.77 7.45
CA LYS A 92 8.66 -29.39 6.07
C LYS A 92 7.71 -28.32 5.55
N LEU A 93 8.20 -27.46 4.68
CA LEU A 93 7.41 -26.54 3.87
C LEU A 93 6.84 -27.25 2.64
N ILE A 94 5.57 -27.02 2.36
CA ILE A 94 4.92 -27.39 1.11
C ILE A 94 4.49 -26.09 0.42
N THR A 95 4.84 -25.95 -0.86
CA THR A 95 4.37 -24.85 -1.71
C THR A 95 3.55 -25.43 -2.86
N ILE A 96 2.28 -25.07 -2.92
CA ILE A 96 1.37 -25.42 -4.01
C ILE A 96 1.42 -24.27 -5.01
N HIS A 97 2.02 -24.49 -6.17
CA HIS A 97 2.02 -23.52 -7.28
C HIS A 97 0.80 -23.74 -8.16
N ASP A 98 0.22 -22.65 -8.68
CA ASP A 98 -0.94 -22.67 -9.58
C ASP A 98 -2.07 -23.55 -9.02
N ALA A 99 -2.50 -23.23 -7.80
CA ALA A 99 -3.39 -24.09 -7.02
C ALA A 99 -4.76 -24.30 -7.68
N ILE A 100 -5.19 -23.38 -8.54
CA ILE A 100 -6.42 -23.51 -9.35
C ILE A 100 -6.04 -23.90 -10.78
N ALA A 101 -5.69 -25.18 -10.99
CA ALA A 101 -5.14 -25.66 -12.27
C ALA A 101 -6.18 -26.30 -13.22
N SER A 102 -7.38 -26.61 -12.73
CA SER A 102 -8.40 -27.36 -13.47
C SER A 102 -9.75 -26.64 -13.47
N GLU A 103 -10.66 -27.09 -14.34
CA GLU A 103 -12.03 -26.56 -14.38
C GLU A 103 -12.86 -26.99 -13.17
N ASN A 104 -12.70 -28.25 -12.77
CA ASN A 104 -13.30 -28.81 -11.57
C ASN A 104 -12.19 -29.43 -10.71
N GLY A 105 -12.24 -29.16 -9.41
CA GLY A 105 -11.40 -29.82 -8.43
C GLY A 105 -11.91 -31.23 -8.10
N ASN A 106 -11.05 -32.04 -7.49
CA ASN A 106 -11.39 -33.28 -6.83
C ASN A 106 -11.98 -32.97 -5.46
N LEU A 107 -13.32 -32.91 -5.40
CA LEU A 107 -14.04 -32.50 -4.19
C LEU A 107 -13.99 -33.55 -3.07
N GLU A 108 -13.68 -34.81 -3.39
CA GLU A 108 -13.40 -35.83 -2.37
C GLU A 108 -12.09 -35.50 -1.64
N LEU A 109 -11.06 -35.08 -2.38
CA LEU A 109 -9.81 -34.61 -1.79
C LEU A 109 -9.97 -33.27 -1.07
N ALA A 110 -10.80 -32.35 -1.57
CA ALA A 110 -11.04 -31.05 -0.92
C ALA A 110 -11.79 -31.16 0.41
N LEU A 111 -12.59 -32.22 0.57
CA LEU A 111 -13.39 -32.50 1.77
C LEU A 111 -12.82 -33.67 2.58
N TYR A 112 -11.58 -34.06 2.32
CA TYR A 112 -10.94 -35.16 3.03
C TYR A 112 -10.82 -34.83 4.52
N GLY A 113 -11.11 -35.83 5.36
CA GLY A 113 -11.12 -35.71 6.83
C GLY A 113 -12.26 -34.88 7.42
N SER A 114 -13.07 -34.19 6.60
CA SER A 114 -14.12 -33.29 7.09
C SER A 114 -15.44 -34.01 7.42
N PHE A 115 -15.62 -35.23 6.90
CA PHE A 115 -16.86 -36.02 6.97
C PHE A 115 -18.11 -35.31 6.42
N LEU A 116 -17.93 -34.28 5.60
CA LEU A 116 -19.01 -33.59 4.91
C LEU A 116 -19.40 -34.35 3.63
N PRO A 117 -20.68 -34.33 3.22
CA PRO A 117 -21.08 -34.93 1.96
C PRO A 117 -20.47 -34.18 0.79
N VAL A 118 -19.94 -34.93 -0.18
CA VAL A 118 -19.36 -34.37 -1.40
C VAL A 118 -20.48 -33.82 -2.28
N PRO A 119 -20.49 -32.53 -2.63
CA PRO A 119 -21.51 -31.96 -3.49
C PRO A 119 -21.31 -32.42 -4.94
N SER A 120 -22.41 -32.57 -5.68
CA SER A 120 -22.36 -32.75 -7.12
C SER A 120 -21.91 -31.44 -7.81
N LEU A 121 -21.21 -31.58 -8.95
CA LEU A 121 -20.60 -30.46 -9.68
C LEU A 121 -21.62 -29.50 -10.32
N ASP A 122 -22.87 -29.91 -10.48
CA ASP A 122 -23.98 -29.08 -10.96
C ASP A 122 -24.31 -27.91 -10.00
N LYS A 123 -23.97 -28.04 -8.71
CA LYS A 123 -24.11 -26.94 -7.73
C LYS A 123 -23.21 -25.74 -8.01
N PHE A 124 -22.24 -25.88 -8.91
CA PHE A 124 -21.25 -24.84 -9.25
C PHE A 124 -21.39 -24.44 -10.72
N PRO A 125 -22.39 -23.63 -11.12
CA PRO A 125 -22.53 -23.22 -12.51
C PRO A 125 -21.27 -22.49 -13.01
N SER A 126 -20.98 -22.62 -14.31
CA SER A 126 -19.91 -21.85 -14.94
C SER A 126 -20.24 -20.36 -14.88
N MET A 127 -19.22 -19.54 -14.69
CA MET A 127 -19.33 -18.10 -14.65
C MET A 127 -17.98 -17.53 -15.09
N GLU A 128 -18.04 -16.66 -16.07
CA GLU A 128 -16.91 -15.91 -16.57
C GLU A 128 -17.09 -14.45 -16.12
N ASP A 129 -16.01 -13.86 -15.62
CA ASP A 129 -15.88 -12.42 -15.37
C ASP A 129 -14.46 -12.06 -15.83
N ASP A 130 -14.36 -11.09 -16.72
CA ASP A 130 -13.09 -10.68 -17.33
C ASP A 130 -12.27 -9.73 -16.45
N LYS A 131 -12.77 -9.39 -15.25
CA LYS A 131 -12.07 -8.48 -14.34
C LYS A 131 -10.96 -9.19 -13.58
N ILE A 132 -9.72 -8.78 -13.87
CA ILE A 132 -8.54 -9.25 -13.16
C ILE A 132 -8.13 -8.19 -12.12
N PRO A 133 -8.23 -8.47 -10.81
CA PRO A 133 -7.84 -7.50 -9.80
C PRO A 133 -6.35 -7.15 -9.89
N GLY A 134 -6.02 -5.87 -9.83
CA GLY A 134 -4.63 -5.43 -9.92
C GLY A 134 -4.00 -5.52 -11.31
N GLU A 135 -4.78 -5.79 -12.37
CA GLU A 135 -4.23 -5.95 -13.71
C GLU A 135 -3.48 -4.72 -14.20
N MET A 136 -2.50 -4.96 -15.05
CA MET A 136 -1.71 -3.93 -15.68
C MET A 136 -2.01 -3.87 -17.17
N SER A 137 -2.16 -2.66 -17.71
CA SER A 137 -2.17 -2.42 -19.15
C SER A 137 -0.96 -1.58 -19.53
N PHE A 138 -0.31 -1.98 -20.62
CA PHE A 138 1.00 -1.45 -21.00
C PHE A 138 0.89 -0.48 -22.17
N GLY A 139 1.72 0.57 -22.16
CA GLY A 139 1.87 1.45 -23.32
C GLY A 139 2.42 0.72 -24.55
N ALA A 140 2.46 1.40 -25.70
CA ALA A 140 3.07 0.86 -26.91
C ALA A 140 4.61 0.86 -26.85
N GLY A 141 5.23 -0.09 -27.56
CA GLY A 141 6.68 -0.15 -27.78
C GLY A 141 7.48 -0.93 -26.72
N ASN A 142 8.80 -0.99 -26.93
CA ASN A 142 9.75 -1.63 -26.04
C ASN A 142 10.61 -0.58 -25.31
N ILE A 143 11.16 -0.96 -24.17
CA ILE A 143 12.06 -0.13 -23.37
C ILE A 143 13.51 -0.46 -23.78
N THR A 144 14.28 0.58 -24.11
CA THR A 144 15.72 0.45 -24.37
C THR A 144 16.49 0.64 -23.07
N LEU A 145 17.32 -0.34 -22.71
CA LEU A 145 18.14 -0.32 -21.50
C LEU A 145 19.49 0.35 -21.76
N ASN A 146 20.01 1.02 -20.72
CA ASN A 146 21.38 1.55 -20.68
C ASN A 146 21.73 2.48 -21.85
N HIS A 147 20.75 3.21 -22.38
CA HIS A 147 20.89 4.04 -23.59
C HIS A 147 22.04 5.07 -23.49
N GLY A 148 22.74 5.29 -24.60
CA GLY A 148 23.80 6.32 -24.73
C GLY A 148 25.12 5.95 -24.04
N ARG A 149 25.38 4.67 -23.76
CA ARG A 149 26.62 4.20 -23.12
C ARG A 149 27.54 3.53 -24.12
N LYS A 150 28.85 3.73 -23.96
CA LYS A 150 29.87 2.95 -24.68
C LYS A 150 29.62 1.46 -24.43
N ALA A 151 29.68 0.66 -25.48
CA ALA A 151 29.42 -0.76 -25.48
C ALA A 151 30.52 -1.55 -26.20
N VAL A 152 30.70 -2.80 -25.82
CA VAL A 152 31.58 -3.78 -26.48
C VAL A 152 30.96 -5.17 -26.39
N ILE A 153 31.10 -5.97 -27.44
CA ILE A 153 30.75 -7.41 -27.38
C ILE A 153 32.06 -8.19 -27.27
N LEU A 154 32.19 -8.98 -26.21
CA LEU A 154 33.36 -9.83 -25.97
C LEU A 154 32.97 -11.29 -25.99
N SER A 155 33.89 -12.16 -26.40
CA SER A 155 33.77 -13.62 -26.26
C SER A 155 34.37 -14.08 -24.93
N ILE A 156 33.57 -14.74 -24.09
CA ILE A 156 33.96 -15.12 -22.72
C ILE A 156 33.91 -16.64 -22.63
N THR A 157 35.04 -17.26 -22.29
CA THR A 157 35.17 -18.70 -22.10
C THR A 157 35.34 -19.05 -20.62
N ASN A 158 34.54 -19.98 -20.10
CA ASN A 158 34.77 -20.57 -18.79
C ASN A 158 35.75 -21.74 -18.88
N THR A 159 36.97 -21.52 -18.40
CA THR A 159 38.04 -22.55 -18.33
C THR A 159 38.05 -23.31 -17.01
N GLY A 160 37.14 -22.98 -16.09
CA GLY A 160 36.98 -23.64 -14.81
C GLY A 160 36.21 -24.96 -14.92
N ASP A 161 36.20 -25.68 -13.81
CA ASP A 161 35.53 -26.98 -13.64
C ASP A 161 34.12 -26.84 -13.01
N ARG A 162 33.68 -25.61 -12.73
CA ARG A 162 32.40 -25.29 -12.09
C ARG A 162 31.65 -24.20 -12.85
N PRO A 163 30.32 -24.15 -12.72
CA PRO A 163 29.53 -23.08 -13.29
C PRO A 163 29.87 -21.73 -12.66
N ILE A 164 29.91 -20.69 -13.49
CA ILE A 164 30.14 -19.29 -13.06
C ILE A 164 28.95 -18.46 -13.53
N GLN A 165 28.39 -17.64 -12.65
CA GLN A 165 27.26 -16.76 -12.98
C GLN A 165 27.58 -15.32 -12.58
N VAL A 166 27.43 -14.39 -13.52
CA VAL A 166 27.81 -12.98 -13.37
C VAL A 166 26.57 -12.11 -13.46
N GLY A 167 26.30 -11.33 -12.41
CA GLY A 167 25.15 -10.42 -12.33
C GLY A 167 25.33 -9.14 -13.14
N SER A 168 24.21 -8.54 -13.55
CA SER A 168 24.11 -7.34 -14.40
C SER A 168 25.08 -6.19 -14.02
N HIS A 169 25.21 -5.90 -12.73
CA HIS A 169 25.96 -4.74 -12.22
C HIS A 169 27.35 -5.06 -11.67
N TYR A 170 27.80 -6.31 -11.82
CA TYR A 170 29.15 -6.68 -11.41
C TYR A 170 30.18 -6.04 -12.35
N HIS A 171 31.24 -5.45 -11.79
CA HIS A 171 32.37 -4.91 -12.56
C HIS A 171 33.04 -6.04 -13.34
N PHE A 172 32.91 -6.04 -14.67
CA PHE A 172 33.18 -7.25 -15.46
C PHE A 172 34.66 -7.66 -15.43
N ILE A 173 35.57 -6.68 -15.29
CA ILE A 173 37.00 -6.95 -15.09
C ILE A 173 37.31 -7.69 -13.78
N GLU A 174 36.45 -7.59 -12.76
CA GLU A 174 36.64 -8.21 -11.45
C GLU A 174 36.16 -9.67 -11.40
N VAL A 175 35.58 -10.21 -12.49
CA VAL A 175 34.95 -11.54 -12.47
C VAL A 175 35.99 -12.64 -12.27
N ASN A 176 35.49 -13.80 -11.85
CA ASN A 176 36.25 -15.01 -11.55
C ASN A 176 37.44 -15.23 -12.52
N PRO A 177 38.65 -15.57 -12.00
CA PRO A 177 39.85 -15.73 -12.82
C PRO A 177 39.75 -16.81 -13.90
N TYR A 178 38.83 -17.78 -13.76
CA TYR A 178 38.62 -18.84 -14.76
C TYR A 178 37.79 -18.40 -15.98
N LEU A 179 37.21 -17.20 -15.96
CA LEU A 179 36.64 -16.60 -17.16
C LEU A 179 37.76 -15.89 -17.94
N VAL A 180 37.99 -16.35 -19.17
CA VAL A 180 39.00 -15.84 -20.10
C VAL A 180 38.32 -14.99 -21.18
N PHE A 181 38.74 -13.73 -21.30
CA PHE A 181 38.24 -12.73 -22.26
C PHE A 181 39.20 -11.52 -22.28
N ASP A 182 38.94 -10.50 -23.11
CA ASP A 182 39.74 -9.27 -23.14
C ASP A 182 39.42 -8.38 -21.91
N ARG A 183 40.22 -8.50 -20.84
CA ARG A 183 40.02 -7.73 -19.60
C ARG A 183 40.29 -6.24 -19.77
N ARG A 184 41.13 -5.85 -20.73
CA ARG A 184 41.38 -4.45 -21.06
C ARG A 184 40.12 -3.81 -21.62
N LYS A 185 39.43 -4.48 -22.54
CA LYS A 185 38.15 -4.00 -23.09
C LYS A 185 37.00 -4.05 -22.08
N ALA A 186 37.08 -4.93 -21.07
CA ALA A 186 36.11 -4.99 -19.98
C ALA A 186 36.34 -3.98 -18.83
N HIS A 187 37.44 -3.21 -18.86
CA HIS A 187 37.76 -2.23 -17.81
C HIS A 187 36.67 -1.15 -17.72
N GLY A 188 36.03 -1.04 -16.55
CA GLY A 188 34.94 -0.10 -16.33
C GLY A 188 33.62 -0.48 -17.00
N MET A 189 33.47 -1.73 -17.42
CA MET A 189 32.28 -2.24 -18.07
C MET A 189 31.50 -3.18 -17.14
N ARG A 190 30.21 -3.34 -17.41
CA ARG A 190 29.30 -4.32 -16.79
C ARG A 190 28.41 -4.95 -17.86
N LEU A 191 27.69 -6.04 -17.55
CA LEU A 191 26.80 -6.68 -18.52
C LEU A 191 25.66 -5.75 -18.96
N ASN A 192 25.34 -5.74 -20.26
CA ASN A 192 24.19 -5.03 -20.82
C ASN A 192 22.94 -5.93 -20.84
N ILE A 193 22.46 -6.28 -19.66
CA ILE A 193 21.27 -7.14 -19.46
C ILE A 193 20.30 -6.45 -18.49
N PRO A 194 19.03 -6.89 -18.40
CA PRO A 194 18.09 -6.33 -17.43
C PRO A 194 18.65 -6.34 -15.99
N ALA A 195 18.47 -5.23 -15.28
CA ALA A 195 18.92 -5.06 -13.90
C ALA A 195 18.45 -6.22 -13.01
N GLY A 196 19.36 -6.74 -12.18
CA GLY A 196 19.09 -7.88 -11.31
C GLY A 196 19.20 -9.27 -11.96
N THR A 197 19.30 -9.37 -13.29
CA THR A 197 19.57 -10.66 -13.97
C THR A 197 21.05 -10.99 -14.02
N ALA A 198 21.39 -12.17 -14.55
CA ALA A 198 22.75 -12.66 -14.65
C ALA A 198 22.97 -13.50 -15.92
N THR A 199 24.21 -13.57 -16.40
CA THR A 199 24.64 -14.52 -17.42
C THR A 199 25.38 -15.68 -16.76
N ARG A 200 24.98 -16.90 -17.09
CA ARG A 200 25.58 -18.14 -16.59
C ARG A 200 26.53 -18.74 -17.64
N PHE A 201 27.65 -19.27 -17.18
CA PHE A 201 28.69 -19.93 -17.96
C PHE A 201 28.94 -21.31 -17.37
N GLU A 202 28.54 -22.36 -18.08
CA GLU A 202 28.87 -23.74 -17.70
C GLU A 202 30.35 -24.05 -17.97
N PRO A 203 30.96 -25.06 -17.32
CA PRO A 203 32.34 -25.46 -17.60
C PRO A 203 32.62 -25.71 -19.09
N GLY A 204 33.64 -25.06 -19.65
CA GLY A 204 34.01 -25.13 -21.06
C GLY A 204 33.16 -24.29 -22.02
N GLU A 205 32.09 -23.65 -21.53
CA GLU A 205 31.20 -22.85 -22.36
C GLU A 205 31.86 -21.53 -22.80
N THR A 206 31.59 -21.12 -24.04
CA THR A 206 31.95 -19.80 -24.56
C THR A 206 30.69 -19.05 -24.98
N LYS A 207 30.52 -17.81 -24.50
CA LYS A 207 29.41 -16.93 -24.90
C LYS A 207 29.92 -15.56 -25.28
N SER A 208 29.37 -15.00 -26.35
CA SER A 208 29.48 -13.58 -26.66
C SER A 208 28.51 -12.80 -25.80
N VAL A 209 29.01 -11.83 -25.02
CA VAL A 209 28.15 -10.99 -24.17
C VAL A 209 28.35 -9.50 -24.48
N PRO A 210 27.26 -8.71 -24.57
CA PRO A 210 27.34 -7.27 -24.65
C PRO A 210 27.65 -6.70 -23.27
N LEU A 211 28.64 -5.83 -23.20
CA LEU A 211 29.00 -5.05 -22.02
C LEU A 211 28.75 -3.56 -22.28
N VAL A 212 28.40 -2.82 -21.24
CA VAL A 212 28.22 -1.37 -21.25
C VAL A 212 29.04 -0.70 -20.17
N ARG A 213 29.49 0.53 -20.44
CA ARG A 213 30.23 1.34 -19.47
C ARG A 213 29.38 1.61 -18.22
N ILE A 214 30.00 1.58 -17.04
CA ILE A 214 29.36 2.09 -15.83
C ILE A 214 29.05 3.59 -15.96
N GLY A 215 27.99 4.05 -15.31
CA GLY A 215 27.60 5.47 -15.27
C GLY A 215 28.24 6.21 -14.09
N GLY A 216 27.66 7.36 -13.75
CA GLY A 216 28.01 8.12 -12.56
C GLY A 216 29.42 8.67 -12.58
N LYS A 217 30.11 8.62 -11.43
CA LYS A 217 31.49 9.07 -11.26
C LYS A 217 32.52 8.12 -11.91
N GLN A 218 32.08 6.97 -12.42
CA GLN A 218 32.93 5.98 -13.07
C GLN A 218 34.07 5.50 -12.15
N VAL A 219 33.70 5.01 -10.96
CA VAL A 219 34.64 4.49 -9.96
C VAL A 219 34.35 3.01 -9.71
N ILE A 220 35.38 2.17 -9.85
CA ILE A 220 35.31 0.73 -9.57
C ILE A 220 35.70 0.50 -8.12
N ARG A 221 34.93 -0.32 -7.40
CA ARG A 221 35.22 -0.76 -6.03
C ARG A 221 34.74 -2.20 -5.82
N GLY A 222 35.32 -2.87 -4.83
CA GLY A 222 34.94 -4.22 -4.43
C GLY A 222 35.44 -5.31 -5.38
N GLY A 223 34.69 -6.41 -5.48
CA GLY A 223 35.06 -7.55 -6.33
C GLY A 223 36.33 -8.27 -5.84
N ASN A 224 37.33 -8.42 -6.72
CA ASN A 224 38.62 -9.01 -6.39
C ASN A 224 39.71 -7.96 -6.08
N GLY A 225 39.35 -6.66 -6.14
CA GLY A 225 40.27 -5.55 -5.95
C GLY A 225 41.38 -5.54 -7.00
N ILE A 226 41.07 -5.84 -8.27
CA ILE A 226 42.05 -5.82 -9.36
C ILE A 226 42.32 -4.36 -9.79
N VAL A 227 41.26 -3.56 -9.92
CA VAL A 227 41.34 -2.18 -10.45
C VAL A 227 40.53 -1.18 -9.63
N ASP A 228 40.68 -1.19 -8.30
CA ASP A 228 40.01 -0.21 -7.40
C ASP A 228 40.35 1.25 -7.77
N GLY A 229 39.32 2.08 -7.79
CA GLY A 229 39.41 3.52 -8.03
C GLY A 229 38.75 4.00 -9.33
N PRO A 230 38.95 5.28 -9.68
CA PRO A 230 38.39 5.87 -10.89
C PRO A 230 38.87 5.14 -12.14
N ILE A 231 37.99 5.04 -13.14
CA ILE A 231 38.35 4.55 -14.47
C ILE A 231 39.42 5.45 -15.06
N ASP A 232 40.53 4.84 -15.41
CA ASP A 232 41.62 5.45 -16.15
C ASP A 232 41.90 4.60 -17.40
N ASP A 233 41.35 5.02 -18.55
CA ASP A 233 41.54 4.31 -19.81
C ASP A 233 43.00 4.40 -20.31
N VAL A 234 43.77 5.41 -19.88
CA VAL A 234 45.17 5.61 -20.30
C VAL A 234 46.08 4.58 -19.62
N ASN A 235 45.83 4.31 -18.33
CA ASN A 235 46.59 3.32 -17.56
C ASN A 235 45.90 1.95 -17.44
N ALA A 236 44.81 1.71 -18.20
CA ALA A 236 44.07 0.46 -18.16
C ALA A 236 44.97 -0.76 -18.41
N THR A 237 45.92 -0.65 -19.33
CA THR A 237 46.89 -1.72 -19.63
C THR A 237 47.76 -2.08 -18.42
N ALA A 238 48.35 -1.09 -17.75
CA ALA A 238 49.20 -1.32 -16.57
C ALA A 238 48.41 -1.91 -15.38
N ARG A 239 47.14 -1.48 -15.22
CA ARG A 239 46.24 -2.02 -14.18
C ARG A 239 45.77 -3.45 -14.50
N VAL A 240 45.53 -3.76 -15.77
CA VAL A 240 45.18 -5.12 -16.23
C VAL A 240 46.39 -6.07 -16.12
N GLU A 241 47.60 -5.60 -16.43
CA GLU A 241 48.85 -6.34 -16.25
C GLU A 241 49.11 -6.69 -14.77
N ALA A 242 48.76 -5.82 -13.83
CA ALA A 242 48.79 -6.16 -12.40
C ALA A 242 47.83 -7.33 -12.07
N GLY A 243 46.65 -7.39 -12.70
CA GLY A 243 45.72 -8.52 -12.57
C GLY A 243 46.25 -9.85 -13.15
N HIS A 244 47.02 -9.79 -14.24
CA HIS A 244 47.72 -10.96 -14.80
C HIS A 244 48.67 -11.61 -13.80
N THR A 245 49.35 -10.81 -12.96
CA THR A 245 50.23 -11.36 -11.92
C THR A 245 49.48 -12.19 -10.85
N ARG A 246 48.16 -12.01 -10.75
CA ARG A 246 47.27 -12.77 -9.84
C ARG A 246 46.56 -13.95 -10.53
N GLY A 247 46.88 -14.25 -11.78
CA GLY A 247 46.36 -15.42 -12.50
C GLY A 247 44.94 -15.27 -13.04
N PHE A 248 44.47 -14.04 -13.30
CA PHE A 248 43.17 -13.80 -13.93
C PHE A 248 43.24 -14.04 -15.44
N GLY A 249 42.40 -14.95 -15.94
CA GLY A 249 42.33 -15.32 -17.35
C GLY A 249 42.06 -14.13 -18.25
N ASN A 250 42.91 -13.94 -19.26
CA ASN A 250 42.80 -12.84 -20.21
C ASN A 250 43.26 -13.29 -21.60
N SER A 251 42.51 -12.90 -22.63
CA SER A 251 42.83 -13.12 -24.03
C SER A 251 42.47 -11.87 -24.82
N GLU A 252 43.44 -11.26 -25.51
CA GLU A 252 43.18 -10.06 -26.32
C GLU A 252 42.25 -10.37 -27.49
N GLU A 253 41.26 -9.50 -27.72
CA GLU A 253 40.28 -9.64 -28.80
C GLU A 253 40.29 -8.38 -29.68
N SER A 254 41.27 -8.28 -30.57
CA SER A 254 41.50 -7.08 -31.40
C SER A 254 40.27 -6.66 -32.21
N ASN A 255 39.50 -7.65 -32.68
CA ASN A 255 38.36 -7.45 -33.58
C ASN A 255 37.01 -7.39 -32.85
N ALA A 256 37.00 -7.27 -31.52
CA ALA A 256 35.75 -7.12 -30.78
C ALA A 256 34.98 -5.87 -31.23
N SER A 257 33.69 -6.05 -31.52
CA SER A 257 32.80 -4.96 -31.94
C SER A 257 32.60 -3.97 -30.79
N GLU A 258 32.84 -2.69 -31.05
CA GLU A 258 32.64 -1.58 -30.10
C GLU A 258 31.63 -0.58 -30.69
N GLY A 259 30.85 0.07 -29.82
CA GLY A 259 29.83 1.02 -30.24
C GLY A 259 29.18 1.75 -29.07
N VAL A 260 27.96 2.24 -29.30
CA VAL A 260 27.14 2.96 -28.31
C VAL A 260 25.74 2.35 -28.28
N THR A 261 25.19 2.14 -27.09
CA THR A 261 23.80 1.65 -26.94
C THR A 261 22.79 2.68 -27.45
N GLY A 262 21.78 2.23 -28.20
CA GLY A 262 20.81 3.09 -28.87
C GLY A 262 21.23 3.52 -30.28
N GLU A 263 22.53 3.44 -30.61
CA GLU A 263 23.05 3.66 -31.97
C GLU A 263 23.23 2.31 -32.67
N GLY A 264 22.14 1.78 -33.25
CA GLY A 264 22.12 0.48 -33.94
C GLY A 264 21.61 -0.68 -33.07
N PHE A 265 21.32 -1.82 -33.71
CA PHE A 265 20.70 -2.98 -33.04
C PHE A 265 21.70 -3.84 -32.27
N ASP A 266 22.95 -3.93 -32.72
CA ASP A 266 23.89 -4.96 -32.27
C ASP A 266 24.31 -4.83 -30.79
N PHE A 267 24.28 -3.61 -30.23
CA PHE A 267 24.66 -3.35 -28.84
C PHE A 267 23.46 -3.06 -27.92
N THR A 268 22.27 -2.92 -28.49
CA THR A 268 21.11 -2.39 -27.79
C THR A 268 20.30 -3.52 -27.15
N THR A 269 20.14 -3.47 -25.83
CA THR A 269 19.28 -4.41 -25.10
C THR A 269 17.90 -3.78 -24.95
N ILE A 270 16.89 -4.46 -25.46
CA ILE A 270 15.48 -4.07 -25.37
C ILE A 270 14.71 -5.05 -24.49
N ILE A 271 13.72 -4.54 -23.76
CA ILE A 271 12.79 -5.34 -22.96
C ILE A 271 11.36 -4.90 -23.25
N SER A 272 10.41 -5.85 -23.30
CA SER A 272 8.99 -5.49 -23.41
C SER A 272 8.51 -4.81 -22.12
N ARG A 273 7.50 -3.94 -22.22
CA ARG A 273 6.91 -3.29 -21.04
C ARG A 273 6.34 -4.29 -20.04
N GLU A 274 5.72 -5.37 -20.53
CA GLU A 274 5.24 -6.45 -19.69
C GLU A 274 6.36 -7.12 -18.89
N ALA A 275 7.46 -7.51 -19.54
CA ALA A 275 8.60 -8.10 -18.85
C ALA A 275 9.25 -7.11 -17.88
N TYR A 276 9.31 -5.83 -18.24
CA TYR A 276 9.78 -4.77 -17.35
C TYR A 276 8.90 -4.63 -16.10
N ALA A 277 7.58 -4.56 -16.28
CA ALA A 277 6.63 -4.41 -15.19
C ALA A 277 6.64 -5.61 -14.23
N ASN A 278 6.79 -6.83 -14.78
CA ASN A 278 6.92 -8.04 -13.98
C ASN A 278 8.20 -8.07 -13.13
N MET A 279 9.25 -7.36 -13.54
CA MET A 279 10.53 -7.31 -12.83
C MET A 279 10.66 -6.13 -11.86
N TYR A 280 10.15 -4.97 -12.25
CA TYR A 280 10.42 -3.70 -11.56
C TYR A 280 9.15 -2.94 -11.19
N GLY A 281 7.96 -3.47 -11.48
CA GLY A 281 6.71 -2.72 -11.50
C GLY A 281 6.58 -1.82 -12.73
N PRO A 282 5.37 -1.34 -13.04
CA PRO A 282 5.08 -0.56 -14.26
C PRO A 282 5.85 0.76 -14.29
N THR A 283 5.90 1.36 -15.49
CA THR A 283 6.57 2.64 -15.75
C THR A 283 5.65 3.61 -16.49
N THR A 284 6.17 4.78 -16.86
CA THR A 284 5.41 5.89 -17.46
C THR A 284 4.51 5.42 -18.61
N GLY A 285 3.23 5.78 -18.53
CA GLY A 285 2.17 5.45 -19.50
C GLY A 285 1.52 4.08 -19.32
N ASP A 286 2.07 3.20 -18.47
CA ASP A 286 1.38 1.98 -18.07
C ASP A 286 0.28 2.32 -17.06
N LYS A 287 -0.75 1.47 -16.98
CA LYS A 287 -1.86 1.63 -16.04
C LYS A 287 -2.02 0.42 -15.15
N ILE A 288 -2.54 0.65 -13.93
CA ILE A 288 -2.82 -0.38 -12.94
C ILE A 288 -4.28 -0.26 -12.52
N ARG A 289 -5.01 -1.37 -12.54
CA ARG A 289 -6.33 -1.45 -11.90
C ARG A 289 -6.17 -1.45 -10.37
N LEU A 290 -6.93 -0.62 -9.69
CA LEU A 290 -6.91 -0.54 -8.22
C LEU A 290 -7.81 -1.62 -7.61
N GLY A 291 -7.23 -2.69 -7.07
CA GLY A 291 -7.98 -3.82 -6.50
C GLY A 291 -8.87 -4.47 -7.57
N ASP A 292 -10.10 -4.82 -7.19
CA ASP A 292 -11.15 -5.31 -8.08
C ASP A 292 -12.10 -4.19 -8.57
N THR A 293 -11.73 -2.92 -8.37
CA THR A 293 -12.52 -1.77 -8.80
C THR A 293 -12.45 -1.58 -10.32
N ASN A 294 -13.17 -0.58 -10.83
CA ASN A 294 -13.09 -0.12 -12.23
C ASN A 294 -12.13 1.05 -12.42
N LEU A 295 -11.31 1.38 -11.43
CA LEU A 295 -10.38 2.51 -11.45
C LEU A 295 -9.01 2.09 -11.98
N TYR A 296 -8.45 2.85 -12.92
CA TYR A 296 -7.12 2.66 -13.48
C TYR A 296 -6.23 3.87 -13.19
N ALA A 297 -5.14 3.62 -12.48
CA ALA A 297 -4.07 4.58 -12.24
C ALA A 297 -3.03 4.49 -13.35
N GLU A 298 -2.82 5.57 -14.11
CA GLU A 298 -1.74 5.68 -15.09
C GLU A 298 -0.49 6.28 -14.43
N ILE A 299 0.69 5.70 -14.71
CA ILE A 299 1.96 6.21 -14.22
C ILE A 299 2.32 7.48 -15.02
N GLU A 300 2.31 8.63 -14.34
CA GLU A 300 2.50 9.96 -14.95
C GLU A 300 3.97 10.25 -15.23
N SER A 301 4.87 9.71 -14.42
CA SER A 301 6.31 9.83 -14.59
C SER A 301 7.07 8.72 -13.87
N ASP A 302 8.29 8.47 -14.31
CA ASP A 302 9.23 7.53 -13.69
C ASP A 302 10.59 8.19 -13.53
N PHE A 303 11.20 8.04 -12.36
CA PHE A 303 12.54 8.55 -12.08
C PHE A 303 13.64 7.55 -12.40
N ALA A 304 13.32 6.29 -12.73
CA ALA A 304 14.29 5.29 -13.11
C ALA A 304 15.14 5.71 -14.32
N VAL A 305 16.38 5.23 -14.34
CA VAL A 305 17.21 5.23 -15.54
C VAL A 305 17.24 3.78 -16.02
N TYR A 306 16.56 3.49 -17.14
CA TYR A 306 16.30 2.11 -17.54
C TYR A 306 17.58 1.28 -17.67
N GLY A 307 17.66 0.19 -16.90
CA GLY A 307 18.83 -0.68 -16.78
C GLY A 307 19.70 -0.44 -15.54
N ASP A 308 19.43 0.60 -14.74
CA ASP A 308 20.02 0.90 -13.43
C ASP A 308 18.97 0.83 -12.28
N GLU A 309 17.92 0.02 -12.44
CA GLU A 309 16.91 -0.22 -11.39
C GLU A 309 17.56 -0.83 -10.14
N CYS A 310 17.15 -0.34 -8.97
CA CYS A 310 17.66 -0.83 -7.69
C CYS A 310 16.91 -2.11 -7.30
N VAL A 311 17.52 -3.28 -7.48
CA VAL A 311 16.90 -4.56 -7.10
C VAL A 311 17.83 -5.34 -6.16
N PHE A 312 17.29 -5.78 -5.03
CA PHE A 312 18.01 -6.53 -4.00
C PHE A 312 17.84 -8.06 -4.15
N GLY A 313 18.90 -8.80 -3.82
CA GLY A 313 18.90 -10.26 -3.80
C GLY A 313 20.22 -10.89 -4.28
N GLY A 314 20.30 -12.23 -4.19
CA GLY A 314 21.46 -13.00 -4.63
C GLY A 314 21.82 -12.73 -6.09
N GLY A 315 23.01 -12.17 -6.33
CA GLY A 315 23.50 -11.85 -7.67
C GLY A 315 22.89 -10.61 -8.33
N LYS A 316 22.05 -9.84 -7.64
CA LYS A 316 21.36 -8.67 -8.19
C LYS A 316 22.19 -7.37 -8.12
N VAL A 317 21.51 -6.21 -8.08
CA VAL A 317 22.11 -4.87 -8.24
C VAL A 317 22.67 -4.32 -6.93
N ILE A 318 21.88 -4.34 -5.86
CA ILE A 318 22.25 -3.79 -4.55
C ILE A 318 23.24 -4.72 -3.85
N ARG A 319 24.52 -4.56 -4.18
CA ARG A 319 25.67 -5.29 -3.62
C ARG A 319 26.88 -4.36 -3.57
N ASP A 320 27.85 -4.68 -2.72
CA ASP A 320 29.06 -3.89 -2.48
C ASP A 320 29.78 -3.48 -3.79
N GLY A 321 30.08 -2.18 -3.90
CA GLY A 321 30.73 -1.56 -5.06
C GLY A 321 29.86 -1.47 -6.32
N MET A 322 28.64 -2.01 -6.29
CA MET A 322 27.69 -2.07 -7.41
C MET A 322 26.57 -1.06 -7.17
N GLY A 323 25.31 -1.48 -7.02
CA GLY A 323 24.21 -0.61 -6.61
C GLY A 323 24.30 -0.13 -5.16
N GLN A 324 25.06 -0.83 -4.31
CA GLN A 324 25.44 -0.35 -2.98
C GLN A 324 26.79 0.36 -3.09
N ALA A 325 26.80 1.64 -2.75
CA ALA A 325 27.99 2.47 -2.74
C ALA A 325 28.98 2.04 -1.65
N CYS A 326 30.27 2.13 -1.97
CA CYS A 326 31.36 1.76 -1.08
C CYS A 326 32.25 2.98 -0.82
N GLY A 327 32.70 3.16 0.43
CA GLY A 327 33.50 4.32 0.84
C GLY A 327 32.69 5.57 1.22
N TYR A 328 31.38 5.43 1.47
CA TYR A 328 30.51 6.50 1.96
C TYR A 328 30.19 6.30 3.45
N ARG A 329 30.07 7.41 4.21
CA ARG A 329 29.75 7.34 5.65
C ARG A 329 28.25 7.15 5.83
N SER A 330 27.84 6.54 6.94
CA SER A 330 26.42 6.39 7.29
C SER A 330 25.65 7.73 7.30
N ALA A 331 26.29 8.83 7.70
CA ALA A 331 25.70 10.18 7.60
C ALA A 331 25.33 10.60 6.16
N ASP A 332 26.00 10.05 5.16
CA ASP A 332 25.76 10.35 3.73
C ASP A 332 24.85 9.30 3.05
N CYS A 333 24.49 8.22 3.76
CA CYS A 333 23.67 7.12 3.24
C CYS A 333 22.23 7.19 3.77
N LEU A 334 21.32 6.55 3.07
CA LEU A 334 19.96 6.30 3.55
C LEU A 334 19.98 5.26 4.70
N ASP A 335 19.00 5.33 5.59
CA ASP A 335 18.78 4.28 6.60
C ASP A 335 18.01 3.13 5.97
N THR A 336 16.98 3.45 5.18
CA THR A 336 16.19 2.48 4.42
C THR A 336 15.89 3.05 3.03
N VAL A 337 15.82 2.18 2.03
CA VAL A 337 15.29 2.51 0.69
C VAL A 337 14.12 1.59 0.35
N ILE A 338 13.00 2.17 -0.11
CA ILE A 338 11.93 1.42 -0.77
C ILE A 338 12.19 1.51 -2.28
N THR A 339 12.53 0.39 -2.91
CA THR A 339 12.93 0.38 -4.32
C THR A 339 11.75 0.27 -5.26
N ASN A 340 11.80 0.97 -6.41
CA ASN A 340 10.85 0.80 -7.51
C ASN A 340 9.36 0.90 -7.09
N ALA A 341 9.00 1.82 -6.20
CA ALA A 341 7.64 1.97 -5.71
C ALA A 341 6.76 2.76 -6.69
N VAL A 342 5.57 2.25 -7.01
CA VAL A 342 4.51 3.06 -7.62
C VAL A 342 3.85 3.88 -6.51
N ILE A 343 4.05 5.19 -6.50
CA ILE A 343 3.49 6.08 -5.50
C ILE A 343 2.16 6.62 -6.03
N ILE A 344 1.10 6.42 -5.25
CA ILE A 344 -0.20 7.08 -5.47
C ILE A 344 -0.40 8.07 -4.34
N ASP A 345 -0.49 9.34 -4.70
CA ASP A 345 -0.74 10.42 -3.74
C ASP A 345 -1.57 11.54 -4.39
N TYR A 346 -2.10 12.47 -3.59
CA TYR A 346 -3.02 13.51 -4.07
C TYR A 346 -2.40 14.41 -5.14
N TYR A 347 -1.08 14.62 -5.11
CA TYR A 347 -0.38 15.49 -6.06
C TYR A 347 0.08 14.74 -7.32
N GLY A 348 0.16 13.41 -7.31
CA GLY A 348 0.84 12.67 -8.37
C GLY A 348 0.69 11.15 -8.29
N ILE A 349 0.72 10.49 -9.46
CA ILE A 349 0.89 9.05 -9.57
C ILE A 349 2.17 8.77 -10.35
N PHE A 350 3.23 8.32 -9.69
CA PHE A 350 4.55 8.23 -10.31
C PHE A 350 5.39 7.10 -9.73
N LYS A 351 6.48 6.76 -10.41
CA LYS A 351 7.38 5.67 -10.05
C LYS A 351 8.72 6.22 -9.55
N ALA A 352 9.15 5.81 -8.36
CA ALA A 352 10.41 6.26 -7.77
C ALA A 352 10.99 5.26 -6.75
N ASP A 353 12.24 5.45 -6.36
CA ASP A 353 12.72 4.93 -5.08
C ASP A 353 12.40 5.95 -3.97
N ILE A 354 12.06 5.44 -2.78
CA ILE A 354 11.79 6.26 -1.58
C ILE A 354 12.97 6.09 -0.64
N GLY A 355 13.68 7.19 -0.37
CA GLY A 355 14.78 7.21 0.60
C GLY A 355 14.28 7.67 1.96
N ILE A 356 14.60 6.90 3.00
CA ILE A 356 14.23 7.17 4.39
C ILE A 356 15.50 7.38 5.21
N LYS A 357 15.48 8.41 6.06
CA LYS A 357 16.53 8.70 7.03
C LYS A 357 15.95 9.34 8.28
N ASP A 358 16.37 8.87 9.45
CA ASP A 358 15.92 9.34 10.77
C ASP A 358 14.37 9.35 10.88
N GLY A 359 13.73 8.32 10.32
CA GLY A 359 12.27 8.18 10.28
C GLY A 359 11.53 9.07 9.27
N HIS A 360 12.23 9.89 8.48
CA HIS A 360 11.62 10.83 7.53
C HIS A 360 11.92 10.47 6.07
N ILE A 361 11.02 10.88 5.18
CA ILE A 361 11.20 10.80 3.73
C ILE A 361 12.22 11.86 3.32
N VAL A 362 13.39 11.46 2.81
CA VAL A 362 14.45 12.40 2.39
C VAL A 362 14.64 12.49 0.88
N SER A 363 14.07 11.56 0.12
CA SER A 363 14.08 11.59 -1.35
C SER A 363 12.98 10.74 -1.98
N LEU A 364 12.43 11.22 -3.11
CA LEU A 364 11.46 10.50 -3.95
C LEU A 364 11.95 10.51 -5.41
N LYS A 365 13.05 9.81 -5.67
CA LYS A 365 13.80 9.86 -6.94
C LYS A 365 14.59 8.55 -7.12
N LYS A 366 15.41 8.47 -8.17
CA LYS A 366 16.36 7.36 -8.39
C LYS A 366 17.43 7.29 -7.30
N ALA A 367 17.45 6.21 -6.52
CA ALA A 367 18.48 5.89 -5.54
C ALA A 367 19.61 5.04 -6.17
N GLY A 368 20.61 4.66 -5.37
CA GLY A 368 21.64 3.70 -5.75
C GLY A 368 23.04 4.17 -5.42
N ASN A 369 23.98 3.86 -6.31
CA ASN A 369 25.39 4.21 -6.14
C ASN A 369 25.83 5.27 -7.17
N PRO A 370 26.18 6.50 -6.74
CA PRO A 370 26.63 7.55 -7.66
C PRO A 370 27.99 7.23 -8.32
N ASP A 371 28.74 6.24 -7.84
CA ASP A 371 30.01 5.84 -8.44
C ASP A 371 29.82 5.10 -9.78
N ILE A 372 28.67 4.44 -9.97
CA ILE A 372 28.43 3.58 -11.15
C ILE A 372 27.09 3.85 -11.86
N MET A 373 26.22 4.71 -11.31
CA MET A 373 24.90 5.01 -11.85
C MET A 373 24.72 6.51 -12.08
N ASN A 374 24.08 6.86 -13.19
CA ASN A 374 23.68 8.25 -13.44
C ASN A 374 22.45 8.63 -12.60
N GLY A 375 22.30 9.91 -12.28
CA GLY A 375 21.07 10.44 -11.63
C GLY A 375 20.95 10.20 -10.12
N VAL A 376 21.97 9.65 -9.45
CA VAL A 376 22.01 9.49 -7.99
C VAL A 376 22.66 10.72 -7.34
N SER A 377 21.91 11.46 -6.51
CA SER A 377 22.47 12.56 -5.70
C SER A 377 22.90 12.11 -4.29
N SER A 378 23.57 12.98 -3.55
CA SER A 378 24.17 12.67 -2.24
C SER A 378 23.18 12.27 -1.15
N ASN A 379 21.92 12.70 -1.22
CA ASN A 379 20.88 12.39 -0.22
C ASN A 379 20.09 11.10 -0.50
N ARG A 380 20.57 10.25 -1.42
CA ARG A 380 19.85 9.05 -1.89
C ARG A 380 20.81 7.90 -2.22
N ILE A 381 21.90 7.84 -1.46
CA ILE A 381 22.94 6.83 -1.59
C ILE A 381 22.52 5.60 -0.80
N ILE A 382 22.55 4.45 -1.46
CA ILE A 382 22.46 3.15 -0.79
C ILE A 382 23.87 2.77 -0.37
N GLY A 383 24.13 2.69 0.94
CA GLY A 383 25.44 2.34 1.48
C GLY A 383 25.41 1.05 2.29
N VAL A 384 26.51 0.78 3.01
CA VAL A 384 26.62 -0.41 3.89
C VAL A 384 25.64 -0.39 5.07
N SER A 385 25.12 0.79 5.44
CA SER A 385 24.17 0.99 6.54
C SER A 385 22.72 1.15 6.09
N THR A 386 22.40 0.80 4.85
CA THR A 386 21.07 1.01 4.27
C THR A 386 20.30 -0.32 4.19
N GLU A 387 19.13 -0.38 4.81
CA GLU A 387 18.16 -1.47 4.64
C GLU A 387 17.36 -1.31 3.34
N VAL A 388 16.82 -2.42 2.81
CA VAL A 388 16.03 -2.44 1.56
C VAL A 388 14.64 -3.01 1.80
N ILE A 389 13.62 -2.27 1.38
CA ILE A 389 12.25 -2.75 1.20
C ILE A 389 11.98 -2.84 -0.31
N ALA A 390 11.59 -4.01 -0.80
CA ALA A 390 11.27 -4.21 -2.22
C ALA A 390 9.87 -3.65 -2.53
N GLY A 391 9.80 -2.54 -3.27
CA GLY A 391 8.56 -1.92 -3.75
C GLY A 391 8.21 -2.28 -5.20
N GLU A 392 9.06 -3.01 -5.92
CA GLU A 392 8.76 -3.48 -7.27
C GLU A 392 7.45 -4.29 -7.32
N GLY A 393 6.53 -3.86 -8.20
CA GLY A 393 5.20 -4.46 -8.34
C GLY A 393 4.20 -4.06 -7.24
N MET A 394 4.60 -3.19 -6.30
CA MET A 394 3.78 -2.69 -5.20
C MET A 394 3.38 -1.24 -5.44
N ILE A 395 2.23 -0.86 -4.86
CA ILE A 395 1.80 0.53 -4.72
C ILE A 395 2.19 1.00 -3.31
N VAL A 396 2.68 2.24 -3.20
CA VAL A 396 2.94 2.92 -1.93
C VAL A 396 2.02 4.13 -1.81
N THR A 397 1.38 4.27 -0.66
CA THR A 397 0.62 5.48 -0.29
C THR A 397 1.09 6.01 1.04
N ALA A 398 0.71 7.24 1.37
CA ALA A 398 0.77 7.69 2.75
C ALA A 398 -0.12 6.81 3.63
N GLY A 399 0.25 6.66 4.90
CA GLY A 399 -0.65 6.10 5.91
C GLY A 399 -1.91 6.96 6.03
N ALA A 400 -3.06 6.31 6.13
CA ALA A 400 -4.33 7.02 6.25
C ALA A 400 -4.45 7.73 7.60
N ILE A 401 -5.26 8.78 7.61
CA ILE A 401 -5.55 9.63 8.75
C ILE A 401 -7.05 9.63 8.96
N ASP A 402 -7.48 9.01 10.05
CA ASP A 402 -8.88 9.06 10.46
C ASP A 402 -9.06 10.15 11.51
N CYS A 403 -9.83 11.17 11.17
CA CYS A 403 -10.08 12.31 12.04
C CYS A 403 -11.50 12.37 12.60
N HIS A 404 -12.20 11.23 12.70
CA HIS A 404 -13.42 11.12 13.49
C HIS A 404 -13.42 9.84 14.33
N VAL A 405 -12.46 9.72 15.25
CA VAL A 405 -12.24 8.51 16.05
C VAL A 405 -12.85 8.64 17.45
N HIS A 406 -13.77 7.75 17.78
CA HIS A 406 -14.23 7.56 19.16
C HIS A 406 -13.31 6.56 19.86
N PHE A 407 -12.55 7.00 20.86
CA PHE A 407 -11.63 6.13 21.61
C PHE A 407 -12.39 5.26 22.65
N ILE A 408 -13.29 4.40 22.16
CA ILE A 408 -14.16 3.51 22.94
C ILE A 408 -13.39 2.32 23.51
N CYS A 409 -12.49 1.73 22.74
CA CYS A 409 -11.64 0.63 23.20
C CYS A 409 -10.30 0.63 22.47
N PRO A 410 -9.21 0.07 23.05
CA PRO A 410 -7.90 0.04 22.38
C PRO A 410 -7.87 -0.87 21.15
N GLN A 411 -8.79 -1.83 21.02
CA GLN A 411 -8.82 -2.78 19.91
C GLN A 411 -8.97 -2.09 18.54
N LEU A 412 -9.69 -0.98 18.49
CA LEU A 412 -9.86 -0.21 17.26
C LEU A 412 -8.55 0.35 16.72
N ALA A 413 -7.54 0.61 17.57
CA ALA A 413 -6.23 1.06 17.10
C ALA A 413 -5.49 -0.04 16.33
N PHE A 414 -5.64 -1.31 16.74
CA PHE A 414 -5.07 -2.45 16.01
C PHE A 414 -5.79 -2.67 14.67
N GLU A 415 -7.12 -2.50 14.65
CA GLU A 415 -7.91 -2.59 13.43
C GLU A 415 -7.63 -1.41 12.47
N ALA A 416 -7.35 -0.22 13.01
CA ALA A 416 -6.94 0.93 12.23
C ALA A 416 -5.61 0.66 11.52
N ILE A 417 -4.57 0.31 12.26
CA ILE A 417 -3.23 0.11 11.69
C ILE A 417 -3.15 -1.10 10.77
N SER A 418 -3.89 -2.18 11.06
CA SER A 418 -3.97 -3.34 10.15
C SER A 418 -4.62 -2.99 8.81
N SER A 419 -5.52 -1.99 8.79
CA SER A 419 -6.15 -1.49 7.58
C SER A 419 -5.33 -0.43 6.83
N GLY A 420 -4.22 0.05 7.39
CA GLY A 420 -3.35 1.08 6.78
C GLY A 420 -3.55 2.50 7.33
N ILE A 421 -4.27 2.68 8.44
CA ILE A 421 -4.39 3.97 9.15
C ILE A 421 -3.23 4.12 10.13
N THR A 422 -2.54 5.25 10.08
CA THR A 422 -1.35 5.54 10.93
C THR A 422 -1.55 6.73 11.85
N THR A 423 -2.63 7.51 11.65
CA THR A 423 -2.96 8.67 12.49
C THR A 423 -4.43 8.63 12.89
N LEU A 424 -4.70 8.79 14.18
CA LEU A 424 -6.04 8.81 14.77
C LEU A 424 -6.29 10.15 15.46
N VAL A 425 -7.34 10.86 15.03
CA VAL A 425 -7.80 12.09 15.66
C VAL A 425 -9.26 11.95 16.08
N GLY A 426 -9.54 12.31 17.32
CA GLY A 426 -10.88 12.29 17.89
C GLY A 426 -10.84 12.35 19.41
N GLY A 427 -11.79 11.74 20.10
CA GLY A 427 -11.86 11.87 21.56
C GLY A 427 -12.53 10.69 22.24
N GLY A 428 -12.23 10.53 23.53
CA GLY A 428 -12.80 9.46 24.34
C GLY A 428 -11.99 9.12 25.58
N THR A 429 -12.57 8.26 26.42
CA THR A 429 -11.97 7.78 27.67
C THR A 429 -12.26 6.30 27.92
N GLY A 430 -12.36 5.51 26.86
CA GLY A 430 -12.88 4.13 26.92
C GLY A 430 -14.40 4.06 26.73
N PRO A 431 -15.07 2.97 27.11
CA PRO A 431 -16.45 2.68 26.71
C PRO A 431 -17.51 3.41 27.55
N ALA A 432 -17.19 4.59 28.09
CA ALA A 432 -18.14 5.44 28.79
C ALA A 432 -19.19 5.98 27.80
N ASP A 433 -20.43 6.18 28.25
CA ASP A 433 -21.53 6.58 27.36
C ASP A 433 -21.25 7.89 26.63
N GLY A 434 -20.60 8.86 27.29
CA GLY A 434 -20.15 10.10 26.65
C GLY A 434 -19.16 9.88 25.51
N THR A 435 -18.29 8.87 25.58
CA THR A 435 -17.36 8.50 24.50
C THR A 435 -18.05 7.66 23.42
N ARG A 436 -18.97 6.78 23.81
CA ARG A 436 -19.79 6.01 22.86
C ARG A 436 -20.67 6.89 21.99
N ALA A 437 -21.03 8.07 22.49
CA ALA A 437 -21.80 9.06 21.75
C ALA A 437 -20.94 10.16 21.12
N THR A 438 -19.85 10.60 21.75
CA THR A 438 -19.13 11.82 21.34
C THR A 438 -17.61 11.67 21.36
N THR A 439 -16.93 12.28 20.39
CA THR A 439 -15.47 12.42 20.31
C THR A 439 -14.94 13.45 21.31
N CYS A 440 -15.13 13.21 22.60
CA CYS A 440 -14.69 14.10 23.67
C CYS A 440 -13.84 13.37 24.72
N THR A 441 -12.64 13.87 24.99
CA THR A 441 -11.85 13.56 26.19
C THR A 441 -11.99 14.73 27.16
N PRO A 442 -12.91 14.68 28.16
CA PRO A 442 -13.50 15.90 28.72
C PRO A 442 -12.71 16.55 29.87
N ALA A 443 -11.92 15.80 30.63
CA ALA A 443 -11.25 16.31 31.83
C ALA A 443 -9.72 16.30 31.65
N PRO A 444 -8.97 17.26 32.22
CA PRO A 444 -7.51 17.27 32.17
C PRO A 444 -6.84 15.98 32.67
N SER A 445 -7.43 15.34 33.68
CA SER A 445 -6.96 14.03 34.17
C SER A 445 -7.15 12.92 33.14
N HIS A 446 -8.28 12.91 32.41
CA HIS A 446 -8.54 11.97 31.33
C HIS A 446 -7.61 12.21 30.15
N MET A 447 -7.37 13.48 29.78
CA MET A 447 -6.44 13.84 28.71
C MET A 447 -5.04 13.28 28.98
N ARG A 448 -4.51 13.53 30.19
CA ARG A 448 -3.23 12.96 30.63
C ARG A 448 -3.21 11.43 30.52
N LEU A 449 -4.26 10.75 31.00
CA LEU A 449 -4.31 9.29 30.99
C LEU A 449 -4.40 8.72 29.58
N MET A 450 -5.14 9.36 28.67
CA MET A 450 -5.21 8.91 27.27
C MET A 450 -3.86 9.08 26.56
N LEU A 451 -3.20 10.23 26.72
CA LEU A 451 -1.84 10.46 26.22
C LEU A 451 -0.86 9.40 26.75
N GLN A 452 -0.89 9.12 28.06
CA GLN A 452 -0.06 8.06 28.66
C GLN A 452 -0.41 6.66 28.17
N SER A 453 -1.70 6.39 27.93
CA SER A 453 -2.18 5.07 27.54
C SER A 453 -1.79 4.70 26.11
N THR A 454 -1.58 5.68 25.23
CA THR A 454 -1.29 5.46 23.81
C THR A 454 0.19 5.68 23.46
N ASP A 455 1.04 6.02 24.44
CA ASP A 455 2.45 6.40 24.23
C ASP A 455 3.29 5.30 23.55
N ASP A 456 2.95 4.02 23.80
CA ASP A 456 3.63 2.87 23.22
C ASP A 456 2.97 2.32 21.93
N LEU A 457 1.85 2.91 21.48
CA LEU A 457 1.18 2.47 20.26
C LEU A 457 1.82 3.14 19.04
N PRO A 458 2.17 2.38 17.98
CA PRO A 458 2.87 2.91 16.80
C PRO A 458 1.90 3.62 15.83
N LEU A 459 1.15 4.60 16.34
CA LEU A 459 0.29 5.51 15.58
C LEU A 459 0.47 6.93 16.12
N ASN A 460 0.19 7.92 15.28
CA ASN A 460 0.06 9.30 15.73
C ASN A 460 -1.34 9.51 16.35
N PHE A 461 -1.43 10.22 17.47
CA PHE A 461 -2.69 10.48 18.17
C PHE A 461 -2.95 11.98 18.35
N GLY A 462 -4.19 12.41 18.08
CA GLY A 462 -4.73 13.71 18.45
C GLY A 462 -6.02 13.57 19.25
N PHE A 463 -6.08 14.15 20.44
CA PHE A 463 -7.25 14.09 21.30
C PHE A 463 -8.04 15.41 21.30
N THR A 464 -9.35 15.33 21.16
CA THR A 464 -10.27 16.47 21.18
C THR A 464 -10.98 16.59 22.53
N GLY A 465 -11.04 17.82 23.06
CA GLY A 465 -11.81 18.15 24.25
C GLY A 465 -13.30 18.34 23.93
N LYS A 466 -14.12 18.52 24.97
CA LYS A 466 -15.53 18.91 24.81
C LYS A 466 -15.62 20.43 24.58
N GLY A 467 -16.18 20.85 23.45
CA GLY A 467 -16.38 22.24 23.07
C GLY A 467 -17.72 22.84 23.49
N ASN A 468 -18.68 22.02 23.92
CA ASN A 468 -20.01 22.48 24.34
C ASN A 468 -19.97 23.20 25.70
N SER A 469 -19.74 24.51 25.66
CA SER A 469 -19.89 25.42 26.80
C SER A 469 -20.19 26.82 26.30
N ALA A 470 -21.12 27.52 26.96
CA ALA A 470 -21.38 28.94 26.72
C ALA A 470 -20.32 29.87 27.34
N LYS A 471 -19.33 29.31 28.06
CA LYS A 471 -18.25 30.05 28.74
C LYS A 471 -16.88 29.40 28.53
N PRO A 472 -15.78 30.17 28.47
CA PRO A 472 -14.50 29.68 27.96
C PRO A 472 -13.61 28.97 29.01
N GLU A 473 -13.90 29.10 30.30
CA GLU A 473 -12.96 28.73 31.37
C GLU A 473 -12.55 27.25 31.30
N GLY A 474 -13.52 26.34 31.16
CA GLY A 474 -13.24 24.91 31.04
C GLY A 474 -12.58 24.52 29.71
N LEU A 475 -12.81 25.27 28.63
CA LEU A 475 -12.22 25.02 27.32
C LEU A 475 -10.72 25.32 27.35
N HIS A 476 -10.33 26.43 28.00
CA HIS A 476 -8.91 26.75 28.20
C HIS A 476 -8.16 25.67 28.98
N GLU A 477 -8.79 25.07 29.99
CA GLU A 477 -8.17 24.01 30.80
C GLU A 477 -7.91 22.75 30.00
N ILE A 478 -8.89 22.28 29.20
CA ILE A 478 -8.72 21.03 28.45
C ILE A 478 -7.71 21.17 27.30
N ILE A 479 -7.64 22.33 26.66
CA ILE A 479 -6.63 22.62 25.63
C ILE A 479 -5.23 22.62 26.26
N LYS A 480 -5.04 23.33 27.37
CA LYS A 480 -3.77 23.33 28.12
C LYS A 480 -3.36 21.94 28.63
N ALA A 481 -4.32 21.05 28.86
CA ALA A 481 -4.07 19.69 29.27
C ALA A 481 -3.58 18.77 28.14
N GLY A 482 -3.71 19.19 26.88
CA GLY A 482 -3.23 18.45 25.70
C GLY A 482 -4.25 18.27 24.58
N ALA A 483 -5.47 18.84 24.67
CA ALA A 483 -6.40 18.76 23.54
C ALA A 483 -5.87 19.56 22.34
N MET A 484 -5.86 18.94 21.16
CA MET A 484 -5.45 19.57 19.89
C MET A 484 -6.63 20.12 19.07
N GLY A 485 -7.85 19.97 19.60
CA GLY A 485 -9.10 20.43 19.01
C GLY A 485 -10.27 20.29 19.98
N LEU A 486 -11.44 20.77 19.59
CA LEU A 486 -12.67 20.67 20.38
C LEU A 486 -13.80 20.05 19.55
N LYS A 487 -14.62 19.20 20.17
CA LYS A 487 -15.88 18.68 19.58
C LYS A 487 -17.09 19.39 20.17
N LEU A 488 -17.89 20.00 19.31
CA LEU A 488 -19.27 20.41 19.58
C LEU A 488 -20.20 19.24 19.21
N HIS A 489 -21.04 18.79 20.14
CA HIS A 489 -21.98 17.68 19.94
C HIS A 489 -23.37 17.98 20.49
N GLU A 490 -24.43 17.56 19.78
CA GLU A 490 -25.80 17.86 20.18
C GLU A 490 -26.19 17.21 21.52
N ASP A 491 -25.71 16.00 21.80
CA ASP A 491 -25.83 15.31 23.09
C ASP A 491 -25.28 16.12 24.29
N TRP A 492 -24.42 17.10 24.04
CA TRP A 492 -23.94 18.06 25.04
C TRP A 492 -24.48 19.48 24.83
N GLY A 493 -25.35 19.69 23.84
CA GLY A 493 -25.98 20.96 23.47
C GLY A 493 -25.16 21.78 22.46
N THR A 494 -25.39 21.58 21.16
CA THR A 494 -24.74 22.38 20.08
C THR A 494 -25.54 23.64 19.78
N THR A 495 -25.62 24.53 20.77
CA THR A 495 -26.38 25.78 20.66
C THR A 495 -25.54 26.92 20.07
N PRO A 496 -26.15 27.98 19.51
CA PRO A 496 -25.45 29.16 18.98
C PRO A 496 -24.39 29.75 19.93
N GLU A 497 -24.68 29.86 21.23
CA GLU A 497 -23.76 30.42 22.22
C GLU A 497 -22.56 29.49 22.47
N ALA A 498 -22.78 28.17 22.50
CA ALA A 498 -21.70 27.20 22.63
C ALA A 498 -20.81 27.17 21.39
N ILE A 499 -21.41 27.27 20.19
CA ILE A 499 -20.71 27.38 18.92
C ILE A 499 -19.81 28.62 18.91
N ASP A 500 -20.39 29.78 19.23
CA ASP A 500 -19.66 31.06 19.22
C ASP A 500 -18.49 31.07 20.22
N ASN A 501 -18.73 30.60 21.43
CA ASN A 501 -17.70 30.52 22.47
C ASN A 501 -16.57 29.54 22.09
N SER A 502 -16.92 28.34 21.60
CA SER A 502 -15.91 27.34 21.19
C SER A 502 -15.02 27.87 20.07
N LEU A 503 -15.60 28.48 19.03
CA LEU A 503 -14.84 29.10 17.94
C LEU A 503 -14.00 30.29 18.40
N THR A 504 -14.50 31.10 19.34
CA THR A 504 -13.74 32.21 19.94
C THR A 504 -12.51 31.70 20.71
N VAL A 505 -12.64 30.57 21.41
CA VAL A 505 -11.49 29.93 22.07
C VAL A 505 -10.55 29.31 21.05
N ALA A 506 -11.07 28.69 19.99
CA ALA A 506 -10.26 28.11 18.93
C ALA A 506 -9.33 29.14 18.26
N ASP A 507 -9.85 30.33 17.94
CA ASP A 507 -9.06 31.45 17.39
C ASP A 507 -7.91 31.89 18.31
N GLN A 508 -8.04 31.69 19.63
CA GLN A 508 -6.99 32.06 20.60
C GLN A 508 -5.86 31.03 20.68
N TYR A 509 -6.16 29.77 20.35
CA TYR A 509 -5.24 28.63 20.54
C TYR A 509 -4.75 28.01 19.23
N ASP A 510 -5.27 28.46 18.08
CA ASP A 510 -4.95 27.92 16.75
C ASP A 510 -5.23 26.41 16.67
N ILE A 511 -6.47 26.04 17.05
CA ILE A 511 -6.94 24.65 17.02
C ILE A 511 -8.22 24.53 16.19
N GLN A 512 -8.47 23.33 15.66
CA GLN A 512 -9.69 23.05 14.91
C GLN A 512 -10.89 22.83 15.85
N VAL A 513 -12.08 23.27 15.42
CA VAL A 513 -13.35 22.88 16.03
C VAL A 513 -14.10 21.93 15.09
N ASN A 514 -14.48 20.79 15.64
CA ASN A 514 -15.26 19.76 14.99
C ASN A 514 -16.69 19.84 15.48
N ILE A 515 -17.69 19.71 14.61
CA ILE A 515 -19.10 19.91 14.99
C ILE A 515 -20.01 18.81 14.48
N HIS A 516 -20.88 18.35 15.39
CA HIS A 516 -22.13 17.64 15.16
C HIS A 516 -23.25 18.59 15.59
N THR A 517 -24.05 19.04 14.62
CA THR A 517 -25.03 20.13 14.83
C THR A 517 -26.33 19.63 15.46
N ASP A 518 -27.20 20.55 15.84
CA ASP A 518 -28.51 20.30 16.46
C ASP A 518 -29.49 19.62 15.48
N THR A 519 -29.61 18.29 15.53
CA THR A 519 -30.51 17.53 14.65
C THR A 519 -31.97 17.93 14.84
N LEU A 520 -32.33 18.19 16.10
CA LEU A 520 -33.69 18.52 16.52
C LEU A 520 -34.13 19.91 16.07
N ASN A 521 -33.19 20.76 15.65
CA ASN A 521 -33.41 22.18 15.38
C ASN A 521 -33.97 22.92 16.62
N GLU A 522 -33.59 22.48 17.82
CA GLU A 522 -34.10 23.00 19.09
C GLU A 522 -33.77 24.49 19.26
N SER A 523 -32.53 24.87 18.96
CA SER A 523 -32.06 26.26 19.05
C SER A 523 -32.18 27.05 17.74
N GLY A 524 -32.57 26.40 16.65
CA GLY A 524 -32.74 26.98 15.32
C GLY A 524 -32.38 26.01 14.19
N PHE A 525 -32.73 26.37 12.95
CA PHE A 525 -32.35 25.62 11.75
C PHE A 525 -30.89 25.85 11.32
N VAL A 526 -30.42 25.10 10.32
CA VAL A 526 -29.05 25.11 9.83
C VAL A 526 -28.49 26.50 9.52
N GLU A 527 -29.30 27.43 8.99
CA GLU A 527 -28.87 28.81 8.71
C GLU A 527 -28.48 29.60 9.98
N HIS A 528 -29.09 29.29 11.13
CA HIS A 528 -28.77 29.92 12.41
C HIS A 528 -27.45 29.39 12.97
N THR A 529 -27.19 28.08 12.84
CA THR A 529 -25.90 27.47 13.15
C THR A 529 -24.80 28.02 12.24
N ILE A 530 -25.04 28.12 10.93
CA ILE A 530 -24.10 28.74 9.97
C ILE A 530 -23.82 30.20 10.36
N ALA A 531 -24.85 30.98 10.71
CA ALA A 531 -24.67 32.36 11.15
C ALA A 531 -23.81 32.44 12.44
N SER A 532 -23.94 31.46 13.33
CA SER A 532 -23.17 31.38 14.58
C SER A 532 -21.68 31.09 14.35
N PHE A 533 -21.32 30.50 13.19
CA PHE A 533 -19.92 30.35 12.80
C PHE A 533 -19.24 31.71 12.61
N LYS A 534 -19.98 32.74 12.19
CA LYS A 534 -19.44 34.09 11.90
C LYS A 534 -18.24 34.04 10.95
N GLU A 535 -18.36 33.21 9.90
CA GLU A 535 -17.33 32.96 8.88
C GLU A 535 -16.00 32.37 9.39
N ARG A 536 -15.90 31.95 10.66
CA ARG A 536 -14.72 31.27 11.20
C ARG A 536 -14.63 29.82 10.72
N THR A 537 -13.41 29.31 10.61
CA THR A 537 -13.15 27.94 10.16
C THR A 537 -13.78 26.92 11.09
N ILE A 538 -14.53 25.96 10.56
CA ILE A 538 -15.11 24.86 11.32
C ILE A 538 -15.16 23.57 10.50
N HIS A 539 -14.98 22.42 11.14
CA HIS A 539 -15.03 21.11 10.50
C HIS A 539 -16.37 20.45 10.83
N THR A 540 -17.27 20.38 9.85
CA THR A 540 -18.54 19.66 10.01
C THR A 540 -18.33 18.16 9.81
N TYR A 541 -18.52 17.40 10.88
CA TYR A 541 -18.56 15.93 10.80
C TYR A 541 -19.83 15.46 10.09
N HIS A 542 -19.77 14.24 9.52
CA HIS A 542 -20.87 13.52 8.83
C HIS A 542 -21.88 14.47 8.18
N SER A 543 -21.37 15.32 7.28
CA SER A 543 -22.04 16.52 6.77
C SER A 543 -23.32 16.21 6.00
N GLU A 544 -23.53 14.96 5.58
CA GLU A 544 -24.79 14.49 4.98
C GLU A 544 -25.95 14.42 5.99
N GLY A 545 -25.66 14.10 7.26
CA GLY A 545 -26.59 14.18 8.37
C GLY A 545 -27.10 12.86 8.95
N ALA A 546 -26.89 11.69 8.32
CA ALA A 546 -27.28 10.40 8.92
C ALA A 546 -26.57 10.15 10.25
N GLY A 547 -25.26 10.43 10.31
CA GLY A 547 -24.46 10.43 11.55
C GLY A 547 -24.87 11.52 12.54
N GLY A 548 -25.63 12.53 12.10
CA GLY A 548 -26.25 13.57 12.93
C GLY A 548 -26.04 14.99 12.40
N GLY A 549 -27.02 15.84 12.67
CA GLY A 549 -27.05 17.23 12.24
C GLY A 549 -28.43 17.67 11.78
N HIS A 550 -28.62 18.99 11.61
CA HIS A 550 -29.91 19.62 11.32
C HIS A 550 -30.74 18.83 10.30
N ALA A 551 -31.89 18.32 10.73
CA ALA A 551 -32.78 17.56 9.87
C ALA A 551 -33.70 18.51 9.08
N PRO A 552 -33.84 18.37 7.74
CA PRO A 552 -33.17 17.39 6.88
C PRO A 552 -31.93 17.93 6.13
N ASP A 553 -31.50 19.16 6.39
CA ASP A 553 -30.75 19.97 5.42
C ASP A 553 -29.35 20.42 5.86
N ILE A 554 -28.76 19.76 6.87
CA ILE A 554 -27.37 19.98 7.29
C ILE A 554 -26.38 19.92 6.11
N ILE A 555 -26.65 19.10 5.10
CA ILE A 555 -25.79 18.96 3.90
C ILE A 555 -25.52 20.28 3.16
N LYS A 556 -26.33 21.33 3.38
CA LYS A 556 -26.08 22.69 2.89
C LYS A 556 -24.70 23.23 3.29
N VAL A 557 -24.12 22.78 4.41
CA VAL A 557 -22.80 23.23 4.87
C VAL A 557 -21.67 22.92 3.87
N CYS A 558 -21.86 21.95 2.97
CA CYS A 558 -20.89 21.66 1.91
C CYS A 558 -20.73 22.81 0.90
N GLY A 559 -21.67 23.78 0.86
CA GLY A 559 -21.58 24.99 0.05
C GLY A 559 -21.05 26.22 0.80
N VAL A 560 -20.64 26.07 2.07
CA VAL A 560 -20.22 27.18 2.93
C VAL A 560 -18.70 27.27 2.96
N LYS A 561 -18.15 28.43 2.57
CA LYS A 561 -16.70 28.60 2.30
C LYS A 561 -15.77 28.31 3.48
N ASN A 562 -16.17 28.70 4.69
CA ASN A 562 -15.39 28.51 5.92
C ASN A 562 -15.62 27.12 6.57
N VAL A 563 -16.38 26.24 5.92
CA VAL A 563 -16.62 24.88 6.40
C VAL A 563 -15.65 23.92 5.72
N LEU A 564 -15.09 23.01 6.51
CA LEU A 564 -14.33 21.84 6.06
C LEU A 564 -15.21 20.59 6.23
N PRO A 565 -15.98 20.17 5.21
CA PRO A 565 -16.95 19.09 5.38
C PRO A 565 -16.30 17.70 5.29
N SER A 566 -16.59 16.82 6.26
CA SER A 566 -16.32 15.39 6.19
C SER A 566 -17.58 14.53 6.18
N SER A 567 -17.42 13.30 5.72
CA SER A 567 -18.38 12.20 5.84
C SER A 567 -17.85 11.09 6.72
N THR A 568 -18.75 10.33 7.32
CA THR A 568 -18.44 9.08 8.00
C THR A 568 -18.75 7.90 7.10
N ASN A 569 -18.17 6.74 7.38
CA ASN A 569 -18.06 5.71 6.37
C ASN A 569 -19.25 4.75 6.15
N PRO A 570 -20.24 4.57 7.06
CA PRO A 570 -21.29 3.58 6.80
C PRO A 570 -22.26 3.95 5.69
N THR A 571 -22.47 5.25 5.43
CA THR A 571 -23.30 5.70 4.30
C THR A 571 -22.61 5.52 2.95
N ARG A 572 -21.32 5.12 2.95
CA ARG A 572 -20.44 5.18 1.77
C ARG A 572 -20.30 3.81 1.09
N PRO A 573 -20.54 3.71 -0.22
CA PRO A 573 -21.49 4.53 -0.96
C PRO A 573 -22.95 4.18 -0.60
N PHE A 574 -23.90 4.89 -1.20
CA PHE A 574 -25.31 4.49 -1.10
C PHE A 574 -25.55 3.14 -1.81
N THR A 575 -25.98 2.12 -1.07
CA THR A 575 -26.25 0.75 -1.57
C THR A 575 -27.65 0.26 -1.17
N SER A 576 -28.03 -0.93 -1.62
CA SER A 576 -29.36 -1.51 -1.38
C SER A 576 -29.74 -1.64 0.10
N ASN A 577 -28.78 -1.91 0.98
CA ASN A 577 -29.05 -2.14 2.41
C ASN A 577 -28.78 -0.91 3.27
N THR A 578 -28.29 0.19 2.68
CA THR A 578 -27.83 1.35 3.45
C THR A 578 -28.94 1.93 4.31
N ILE A 579 -30.16 2.10 3.78
CA ILE A 579 -31.27 2.72 4.53
C ILE A 579 -31.71 1.83 5.68
N ASP A 580 -32.00 0.56 5.40
CA ASP A 580 -32.49 -0.39 6.40
C ASP A 580 -31.47 -0.58 7.55
N GLU A 581 -30.17 -0.67 7.21
CA GLU A 581 -29.10 -0.77 8.20
C GLU A 581 -29.03 0.46 9.10
N HIS A 582 -29.11 1.67 8.52
CA HIS A 582 -28.90 2.91 9.27
C HIS A 582 -30.08 3.27 10.16
N LEU A 583 -31.30 2.96 9.74
CA LEU A 583 -32.48 3.17 10.58
C LEU A 583 -32.35 2.37 11.88
N ASP A 584 -32.05 1.08 11.78
CA ASP A 584 -31.89 0.20 12.93
C ASP A 584 -30.68 0.60 13.79
N MET A 585 -29.55 0.94 13.16
CA MET A 585 -28.34 1.39 13.86
C MET A 585 -28.60 2.66 14.67
N LEU A 586 -29.27 3.66 14.08
CA LEU A 586 -29.59 4.92 14.73
C LEU A 586 -30.51 4.70 15.94
N MET A 587 -31.54 3.87 15.79
CA MET A 587 -32.44 3.55 16.91
C MET A 587 -31.71 2.91 18.08
N VAL A 588 -30.77 1.99 17.81
CA VAL A 588 -29.95 1.36 18.86
C VAL A 588 -28.97 2.35 19.49
N CYS A 589 -28.26 3.16 18.69
CA CYS A 589 -27.26 4.11 19.18
C CYS A 589 -27.88 5.20 20.08
N HIS A 590 -29.09 5.66 19.74
CA HIS A 590 -29.79 6.71 20.48
C HIS A 590 -30.83 6.19 21.48
N HIS A 591 -30.90 4.87 21.72
CA HIS A 591 -31.85 4.24 22.65
C HIS A 591 -33.32 4.61 22.37
N LEU A 592 -33.67 4.71 21.08
CA LEU A 592 -35.02 5.05 20.62
C LEU A 592 -35.93 3.82 20.66
N ASP A 593 -37.23 4.06 20.88
CA ASP A 593 -38.26 3.03 20.92
C ASP A 593 -39.08 3.01 19.62
N ARG A 594 -39.25 1.83 19.02
CA ARG A 594 -40.09 1.65 17.81
C ARG A 594 -41.57 1.83 18.08
N ASP A 595 -41.98 1.70 19.34
CA ASP A 595 -43.36 1.87 19.76
C ASP A 595 -43.71 3.33 20.08
N ILE A 596 -42.73 4.25 20.04
CA ILE A 596 -42.92 5.69 20.24
C ILE A 596 -42.94 6.40 18.87
N PRO A 597 -44.07 7.00 18.44
CA PRO A 597 -44.17 7.66 17.14
C PRO A 597 -43.17 8.79 16.93
N GLU A 598 -42.85 9.55 17.97
CA GLU A 598 -41.89 10.65 17.93
C GLU A 598 -40.46 10.17 17.67
N ASP A 599 -40.07 9.03 18.26
CA ASP A 599 -38.76 8.41 18.09
C ASP A 599 -38.58 7.87 16.67
N VAL A 600 -39.62 7.23 16.12
CA VAL A 600 -39.64 6.78 14.72
C VAL A 600 -39.59 7.99 13.78
N ALA A 601 -40.38 9.03 14.03
CA ALA A 601 -40.37 10.25 13.22
C ALA A 601 -39.00 10.95 13.25
N PHE A 602 -38.33 10.98 14.40
CA PHE A 602 -36.96 11.48 14.52
C PHE A 602 -35.98 10.64 13.68
N ALA A 603 -36.04 9.32 13.79
CA ALA A 603 -35.18 8.41 13.03
C ALA A 603 -35.38 8.53 11.50
N GLU A 604 -36.64 8.54 11.04
CA GLU A 604 -37.02 8.73 9.64
C GLU A 604 -36.64 10.12 9.13
N SER A 605 -36.70 11.15 9.97
CA SER A 605 -36.26 12.49 9.58
C SER A 605 -34.76 12.57 9.34
N ARG A 606 -33.96 11.69 9.99
CA ARG A 606 -32.49 11.70 9.96
C ARG A 606 -31.89 10.77 8.90
N ILE A 607 -32.46 9.58 8.69
CA ILE A 607 -31.99 8.61 7.68
C ILE A 607 -32.73 8.79 6.36
N ARG A 608 -32.07 9.37 5.35
CA ARG A 608 -32.71 9.79 4.10
C ARG A 608 -31.93 9.31 2.89
N GLY A 609 -32.59 8.58 1.98
CA GLY A 609 -31.95 8.07 0.76
C GLY A 609 -31.49 9.18 -0.18
N GLU A 610 -32.21 10.29 -0.20
CA GLU A 610 -31.93 11.45 -1.05
C GLU A 610 -30.63 12.14 -0.67
N THR A 611 -30.39 12.39 0.62
CA THR A 611 -29.17 13.07 1.08
C THR A 611 -27.97 12.12 1.04
N ILE A 612 -28.12 10.82 1.35
CA ILE A 612 -27.06 9.80 1.19
C ILE A 612 -26.67 9.65 -0.29
N ALA A 613 -27.63 9.68 -1.22
CA ALA A 613 -27.38 9.69 -2.65
C ALA A 613 -26.67 10.98 -3.11
N ALA A 614 -27.06 12.13 -2.58
CA ALA A 614 -26.39 13.40 -2.86
C ALA A 614 -24.94 13.41 -2.34
N GLU A 615 -24.68 12.82 -1.17
CA GLU A 615 -23.36 12.69 -0.58
C GLU A 615 -22.37 11.96 -1.49
N ASP A 616 -22.80 10.90 -2.20
CA ASP A 616 -21.98 10.23 -3.22
C ASP A 616 -21.50 11.21 -4.30
N ILE A 617 -22.41 12.03 -4.82
CA ILE A 617 -22.14 12.99 -5.89
C ILE A 617 -21.27 14.14 -5.38
N LEU A 618 -21.55 14.65 -4.18
CA LEU A 618 -20.77 15.72 -3.56
C LEU A 618 -19.33 15.28 -3.26
N HIS A 619 -19.12 14.01 -2.88
CA HIS A 619 -17.78 13.44 -2.81
C HIS A 619 -17.08 13.45 -4.15
N ASP A 620 -17.75 12.97 -5.20
CA ASP A 620 -17.18 12.87 -6.54
C ASP A 620 -16.89 14.25 -7.15
N MET A 621 -17.67 15.27 -6.81
CA MET A 621 -17.45 16.66 -7.21
C MET A 621 -16.36 17.36 -6.39
N GLY A 622 -15.96 16.81 -5.24
CA GLY A 622 -15.02 17.44 -4.31
C GLY A 622 -15.64 18.49 -3.38
N ALA A 623 -16.98 18.52 -3.27
CA ALA A 623 -17.68 19.39 -2.33
C ALA A 623 -17.66 18.85 -0.88
N ILE A 624 -17.46 17.54 -0.71
CA ILE A 624 -17.07 16.94 0.57
C ILE A 624 -15.59 16.58 0.51
N SER A 625 -14.84 17.02 1.53
CA SER A 625 -13.38 17.07 1.47
C SER A 625 -12.71 15.90 2.20
N ILE A 626 -13.38 15.28 3.17
CA ILE A 626 -12.78 14.26 4.05
C ILE A 626 -13.72 13.05 4.19
N ILE A 627 -13.14 11.86 4.31
CA ILE A 627 -13.83 10.63 4.75
C ILE A 627 -13.15 10.12 6.02
N SER A 628 -13.95 9.85 7.04
CA SER A 628 -13.53 9.39 8.37
C SER A 628 -14.37 8.18 8.82
N SER A 629 -14.04 7.54 9.94
CA SER A 629 -14.81 6.37 10.38
C SER A 629 -16.11 6.72 11.10
N ASP A 630 -16.03 7.38 12.26
CA ASP A 630 -17.01 7.35 13.37
C ASP A 630 -16.92 6.07 14.23
N SER A 631 -15.70 5.64 14.53
CA SER A 631 -15.38 4.28 15.00
C SER A 631 -16.26 3.77 16.15
N GLN A 632 -17.07 2.74 15.88
CA GLN A 632 -18.01 2.11 16.83
C GLN A 632 -19.13 3.03 17.35
N ALA A 633 -19.30 4.22 16.78
CA ALA A 633 -20.32 5.21 17.12
C ALA A 633 -21.08 5.66 15.85
N MET A 634 -21.61 4.69 15.09
CA MET A 634 -22.11 4.86 13.71
C MET A 634 -21.02 4.87 12.63
N GLY A 635 -19.95 4.10 12.84
CA GLY A 635 -18.81 4.04 11.94
C GLY A 635 -17.89 2.84 12.16
N ARG A 636 -17.04 2.57 11.17
CA ARG A 636 -16.18 1.37 11.14
C ARG A 636 -14.72 1.74 10.95
N ILE A 637 -13.88 1.56 11.96
CA ILE A 637 -12.48 2.03 11.93
C ILE A 637 -11.67 1.44 10.76
N GLY A 638 -11.82 0.14 10.46
CA GLY A 638 -11.06 -0.55 9.40
C GLY A 638 -11.58 -0.32 7.98
N GLU A 639 -12.60 0.52 7.78
CA GLU A 639 -13.25 0.69 6.47
C GLU A 639 -13.11 2.10 5.88
N VAL A 640 -12.36 3.03 6.49
CA VAL A 640 -12.17 4.40 5.95
C VAL A 640 -11.66 4.37 4.51
N ILE A 641 -10.63 3.57 4.28
CA ILE A 641 -9.97 3.47 2.99
C ILE A 641 -10.86 2.73 1.98
N SER A 642 -11.34 1.52 2.32
CA SER A 642 -12.16 0.72 1.41
C SER A 642 -13.43 1.45 0.96
N ARG A 643 -14.11 2.16 1.88
CA ARG A 643 -15.33 2.93 1.60
C ARG A 643 -15.07 4.14 0.72
N THR A 644 -13.89 4.75 0.83
CA THR A 644 -13.45 5.80 -0.09
C THR A 644 -13.39 5.27 -1.53
N TRP A 645 -12.76 4.11 -1.73
CA TRP A 645 -12.57 3.54 -3.06
C TRP A 645 -13.82 2.90 -3.65
N GLN A 646 -14.68 2.31 -2.82
CA GLN A 646 -16.01 1.85 -3.24
C GLN A 646 -16.87 3.01 -3.73
N THR A 647 -16.77 4.18 -3.09
CA THR A 647 -17.47 5.40 -3.53
C THR A 647 -16.94 5.88 -4.87
N ALA A 648 -15.61 5.98 -5.05
CA ALA A 648 -15.00 6.34 -6.33
C ALA A 648 -15.38 5.35 -7.46
N HIS A 649 -15.36 4.05 -7.14
CA HIS A 649 -15.77 2.97 -8.04
C HIS A 649 -17.22 3.12 -8.52
N LYS A 650 -18.15 3.29 -7.57
CA LYS A 650 -19.56 3.50 -7.87
C LYS A 650 -19.76 4.76 -8.72
N MET A 651 -19.09 5.86 -8.36
CA MET A 651 -19.25 7.12 -9.07
C MET A 651 -18.69 7.07 -10.48
N LYS A 652 -17.62 6.31 -10.74
CA LYS A 652 -17.21 6.01 -12.11
C LYS A 652 -18.28 5.23 -12.88
N SER A 653 -18.86 4.19 -12.27
CA SER A 653 -19.90 3.38 -12.91
C SER A 653 -21.16 4.18 -13.25
N VAL A 654 -21.53 5.14 -12.40
CA VAL A 654 -22.77 5.93 -12.54
C VAL A 654 -22.58 7.19 -13.38
N ARG A 655 -21.46 7.90 -13.21
CA ARG A 655 -21.21 9.23 -13.80
C ARG A 655 -20.17 9.23 -14.92
N GLY A 656 -19.47 8.13 -15.14
CA GLY A 656 -18.37 8.06 -16.11
C GLY A 656 -17.08 8.72 -15.60
N SER A 657 -16.19 9.05 -16.53
CA SER A 657 -14.94 9.78 -16.23
C SER A 657 -15.22 11.20 -15.73
N VAL A 658 -14.34 11.72 -14.86
CA VAL A 658 -14.42 13.11 -14.37
C VAL A 658 -13.90 14.10 -15.41
N ASP A 659 -12.87 13.72 -16.17
CA ASP A 659 -12.32 14.54 -17.25
C ASP A 659 -12.85 14.07 -18.60
N ALA A 660 -13.25 15.02 -19.45
CA ALA A 660 -13.65 14.78 -20.84
C ALA A 660 -12.46 14.56 -21.78
N SER A 661 -11.23 14.46 -21.25
CA SER A 661 -10.01 14.26 -22.04
C SER A 661 -9.98 12.86 -22.67
N GLU A 662 -9.32 12.74 -23.82
CA GLU A 662 -9.11 11.50 -24.58
C GLU A 662 -8.28 10.42 -23.85
N TYR A 663 -7.85 10.64 -22.60
CA TYR A 663 -7.04 9.70 -21.85
C TYR A 663 -7.89 8.67 -21.09
N ASP A 664 -7.56 7.40 -21.27
CA ASP A 664 -8.25 6.26 -20.68
C ASP A 664 -7.69 5.92 -19.26
N ASN A 665 -7.71 6.88 -18.33
CA ASN A 665 -7.32 6.67 -16.92
C ASN A 665 -8.22 7.44 -15.94
N ASP A 666 -8.08 7.18 -14.64
CA ASP A 666 -8.89 7.79 -13.58
C ASP A 666 -8.08 8.66 -12.61
N ASN A 667 -6.89 9.13 -13.02
CA ASN A 667 -5.93 9.77 -12.12
C ASN A 667 -6.53 10.94 -11.34
N LEU A 668 -7.32 11.82 -11.99
CA LEU A 668 -7.95 12.94 -11.30
C LEU A 668 -8.91 12.48 -10.18
N ARG A 669 -9.74 11.45 -10.45
CA ARG A 669 -10.62 10.88 -9.45
C ARG A 669 -9.81 10.21 -8.34
N ILE A 670 -8.79 9.44 -8.68
CA ILE A 670 -7.93 8.74 -7.71
C ILE A 670 -7.27 9.75 -6.76
N LYS A 671 -6.64 10.79 -7.31
CA LYS A 671 -6.02 11.89 -6.54
C LYS A 671 -7.01 12.63 -5.65
N ARG A 672 -8.20 12.93 -6.17
CA ARG A 672 -9.29 13.56 -5.39
C ARG A 672 -9.73 12.70 -4.21
N TYR A 673 -9.82 11.38 -4.38
CA TYR A 673 -10.34 10.49 -3.36
C TYR A 673 -9.28 10.12 -2.32
N ILE A 674 -8.02 9.88 -2.71
CA ILE A 674 -6.95 9.60 -1.73
C ILE A 674 -6.73 10.78 -0.79
N ALA A 675 -6.84 12.02 -1.29
CA ALA A 675 -6.74 13.23 -0.47
C ALA A 675 -7.72 13.26 0.72
N LYS A 676 -8.89 12.60 0.58
CA LYS A 676 -9.97 12.62 1.58
C LYS A 676 -9.61 11.91 2.88
N TYR A 677 -8.65 10.99 2.85
CA TYR A 677 -8.17 10.28 4.04
C TYR A 677 -6.67 10.44 4.28
N THR A 678 -5.97 11.27 3.50
CA THR A 678 -4.53 11.55 3.70
C THR A 678 -4.31 13.03 4.03
N ILE A 679 -4.21 13.89 3.02
CA ILE A 679 -3.75 15.27 3.20
C ILE A 679 -4.84 16.17 3.78
N ASN A 680 -6.10 15.99 3.41
CA ASN A 680 -7.19 16.85 3.87
C ASN A 680 -7.43 16.73 5.38
N PRO A 681 -7.48 15.53 5.98
CA PRO A 681 -7.52 15.39 7.43
C PRO A 681 -6.33 16.07 8.12
N ALA A 682 -5.13 15.99 7.56
CA ALA A 682 -3.94 16.61 8.15
C ALA A 682 -3.98 18.14 8.10
N ILE A 683 -4.47 18.72 6.99
CA ILE A 683 -4.65 20.16 6.83
C ILE A 683 -5.71 20.65 7.81
N ALA A 684 -6.87 19.98 7.84
CA ALA A 684 -7.99 20.38 8.70
C ALA A 684 -7.63 20.39 10.18
N ASN A 685 -6.68 19.56 10.61
CA ASN A 685 -6.27 19.45 12.01
C ASN A 685 -4.90 20.08 12.33
N GLY A 686 -4.28 20.81 11.38
CA GLY A 686 -3.10 21.64 11.64
C GLY A 686 -1.76 20.91 11.74
N PHE A 687 -1.62 19.71 11.14
CA PHE A 687 -0.38 18.91 11.20
C PHE A 687 0.09 18.38 9.84
N SER A 688 -0.35 18.99 8.73
CA SER A 688 0.03 18.59 7.36
C SER A 688 1.51 18.69 7.05
N GLN A 689 2.30 19.41 7.84
CA GLN A 689 3.75 19.48 7.72
C GLN A 689 4.45 18.19 8.17
N TYR A 690 3.80 17.37 9.00
CA TYR A 690 4.39 16.14 9.55
C TYR A 690 3.97 14.90 8.76
N VAL A 691 2.71 14.80 8.37
CA VAL A 691 2.09 13.60 7.76
C VAL A 691 1.09 13.95 6.66
N GLY A 692 0.39 12.94 6.12
CA GLY A 692 -0.75 13.11 5.22
C GLY A 692 -0.42 13.04 3.73
N SER A 693 0.84 12.82 3.36
CA SER A 693 1.25 12.63 1.96
C SER A 693 2.65 12.03 1.87
N VAL A 694 2.99 11.47 0.71
CA VAL A 694 4.32 10.93 0.40
C VAL A 694 5.16 12.09 -0.13
N GLU A 695 5.66 12.95 0.78
CA GLU A 695 6.44 14.15 0.45
C GLU A 695 7.74 14.21 1.25
N VAL A 696 8.80 14.77 0.65
CA VAL A 696 10.09 14.93 1.31
C VAL A 696 9.96 15.86 2.52
N GLY A 697 10.57 15.46 3.63
CA GLY A 697 10.54 16.17 4.92
C GLY A 697 9.46 15.66 5.88
N LYS A 698 8.47 14.89 5.39
CA LYS A 698 7.44 14.28 6.24
C LYS A 698 7.92 12.98 6.88
N LEU A 699 7.21 12.55 7.92
CA LEU A 699 7.41 11.25 8.56
C LEU A 699 7.19 10.13 7.53
N ALA A 700 7.96 9.06 7.61
CA ALA A 700 7.87 7.91 6.70
C ALA A 700 6.73 6.95 7.06
N ASP A 701 5.53 7.51 7.30
CA ASP A 701 4.29 6.76 7.51
C ASP A 701 3.73 6.31 6.16
N LEU A 702 4.16 5.12 5.74
CA LEU A 702 3.93 4.58 4.40
C LEU A 702 3.27 3.20 4.46
N VAL A 703 2.37 2.93 3.52
CA VAL A 703 1.71 1.62 3.39
C VAL A 703 1.99 1.02 2.03
N LEU A 704 2.40 -0.24 2.02
CA LEU A 704 2.70 -1.01 0.82
C LEU A 704 1.52 -1.92 0.47
N TRP A 705 1.13 -1.88 -0.79
CA TRP A 705 -0.04 -2.60 -1.28
C TRP A 705 0.28 -3.43 -2.50
N LYS A 706 -0.23 -4.66 -2.54
CA LYS A 706 -0.33 -5.40 -3.79
C LYS A 706 -1.49 -4.81 -4.61
N PRO A 707 -1.32 -4.54 -5.91
CA PRO A 707 -2.38 -4.01 -6.76
C PRO A 707 -3.70 -4.80 -6.67
N GLY A 708 -3.64 -6.13 -6.59
CA GLY A 708 -4.83 -7.00 -6.51
C GLY A 708 -5.53 -7.06 -5.14
N PHE A 709 -4.90 -6.55 -4.08
CA PHE A 709 -5.45 -6.52 -2.70
C PHE A 709 -5.62 -5.09 -2.18
N LEU A 710 -5.56 -4.14 -3.09
CA LEU A 710 -5.68 -2.75 -2.74
C LEU A 710 -7.10 -2.52 -2.19
N TRP A 711 -7.20 -2.23 -0.88
CA TRP A 711 -8.41 -1.80 -0.15
C TRP A 711 -9.45 -2.86 0.24
N GLY A 712 -9.07 -4.14 0.38
CA GLY A 712 -9.97 -5.23 0.78
C GLY A 712 -9.39 -6.25 1.75
#